data_AF-A0A9W8A2F4-F1
#
_entry.id   AF-A0A9W8A2F4-F1
#
_cell.length_a   1.000
_cell.length_b   1.000
_cell.length_c   1.000
_cell.angle_alpha   90.00
_cell.angle_beta   90.00
_cell.angle_gamma   90.00
#
_symmetry.space_group_name_H-M   'P 1'
#
loop_
_entity.id
_entity.type
_entity.pdbx_description
1 polymer ?
#
loop_
_entity_poly.entity_id
_entity_poly.type
_entity_poly.pdbx_seq_one_letter_code
_entity_poly.pdbx_strand_id
1 'polypeptide(L)'
;MKTSTIAMLTAAGLVTGGLGYLIYFDHKRRNDPKFRKKLRRDRNKAIKAAESQTKRADLATKELAGQLVKIVSKEKLPASPEEKEKFFMAQVAQGEVLAGSGPSQFGEAACCFYRALKVYPNPIELIMIYQKTVPEALFGLVMAMMAEEVKFKQERYFDNFPPKKMNIEVKDKSKKTEKKEKSESKDVLLPQRGLFALKDIEEGEVIYEEDAVVSTLLPDEDASKEFCHHCQKPIEKTDNVEGAHSEETVSKEEAAIGVDEEATKTEEAVPEKETTLADEEKPETEEAVREETEDVSITEPAIDATREEAEVISIPESTTDADAAVAEESTEVKEKEETPENVAAATTTTEEKDEEKPTVEEDNNAATTTVTEEAGEEKAGETEAKFETTEESQESKKVNPNAFECEDCHEVVYCSEKCRTDAHDAYHQVLCTSSKEAASFVKQCRESNELAPIIIAKFFSTLIDKEKKKELARAVNADSKSESDDDEYTTYEHLERLKYLEIIPSKDDAVALKQLSGMLASKIPGLGDFINEERYVTLKGKLAYNTFATKLGSSEKVAGAQDKAIKDHYRTDSDSEHTKGLALYLVTAYLNHACKPNTKLAFPENTSKVALVAIKSIKKGDELFGSYINNQTDRPYESRSKELIDKFRLKCECALCESERE
;
A
#
# COMPACT_ATOMS: atom_id res chain seq x y z
N MET A 1 -50.87 29.19 61.10
CA MET A 1 -50.26 27.83 61.17
C MET A 1 -48.79 27.98 61.49
N LYS A 2 -48.08 26.95 61.98
CA LYS A 2 -46.61 27.01 62.09
C LYS A 2 -45.99 26.91 60.70
N THR A 3 -44.83 27.53 60.48
CA THR A 3 -44.12 27.51 59.18
C THR A 3 -43.80 26.09 58.73
N SER A 4 -43.33 25.22 59.64
CA SER A 4 -43.05 23.80 59.31
C SER A 4 -44.29 23.03 58.84
N THR A 5 -45.49 23.37 59.35
CA THR A 5 -46.75 22.76 58.88
C THR A 5 -47.07 23.17 57.44
N ILE A 6 -46.76 24.42 57.06
CA ILE A 6 -46.92 24.89 55.67
C ILE A 6 -45.90 24.18 54.77
N ALA A 7 -44.63 24.13 55.19
CA ALA A 7 -43.55 23.46 54.46
C ALA A 7 -43.83 21.97 54.19
N MET A 8 -44.26 21.21 55.20
CA MET A 8 -44.68 19.81 55.03
C MET A 8 -45.87 19.66 54.07
N LEU A 9 -46.87 20.53 54.16
CA LEU A 9 -48.02 20.47 53.24
C LEU A 9 -47.63 20.79 51.79
N THR A 10 -46.70 21.73 51.57
CA THR A 10 -46.15 21.99 50.22
C THR A 10 -45.29 20.84 49.72
N ALA A 11 -44.44 20.24 50.56
CA ALA A 11 -43.61 19.09 50.18
C ALA A 11 -44.47 17.86 49.84
N ALA A 12 -45.46 17.54 50.67
CA ALA A 12 -46.42 16.47 50.41
C ALA A 12 -47.24 16.73 49.13
N GLY A 13 -47.64 17.99 48.88
CA GLY A 13 -48.30 18.39 47.64
C GLY A 13 -47.44 18.20 46.39
N LEU A 14 -46.15 18.54 46.46
CA LEU A 14 -45.19 18.33 45.37
C LEU A 14 -44.93 16.85 45.11
N VAL A 15 -44.73 16.04 46.16
CA VAL A 15 -44.50 14.58 46.05
C VAL A 15 -45.73 13.86 45.49
N THR A 16 -46.93 14.15 46.01
CA THR A 16 -48.17 13.53 45.51
C THR A 16 -48.52 14.00 44.09
N GLY A 17 -48.30 15.27 43.76
CA GLY A 17 -48.42 15.79 42.40
C GLY A 17 -47.43 15.14 41.42
N GLY A 18 -46.18 14.95 41.84
CA GLY A 18 -45.13 14.27 41.06
C GLY A 18 -45.47 12.80 40.79
N LEU A 19 -45.83 12.04 41.83
CA LEU A 19 -46.26 10.64 41.70
C LEU A 19 -47.51 10.51 40.82
N GLY A 20 -48.51 11.39 41.00
CA GLY A 20 -49.70 11.46 40.16
C GLY A 20 -49.37 11.73 38.69
N TYR A 21 -48.43 12.64 38.43
CA TYR A 21 -47.94 12.91 37.07
C TYR A 21 -47.19 11.72 36.47
N LEU A 22 -46.34 11.03 37.23
CA LEU A 22 -45.64 9.82 36.76
C LEU A 22 -46.61 8.69 36.40
N ILE A 23 -47.61 8.43 37.23
CA ILE A 23 -48.66 7.43 36.98
C ILE A 23 -49.49 7.82 35.74
N TYR A 24 -49.92 9.07 35.65
CA TYR A 24 -50.62 9.60 34.47
C TYR A 24 -49.78 9.47 33.19
N PHE A 25 -48.50 9.84 33.26
CA PHE A 25 -47.58 9.81 32.13
C PHE A 25 -47.34 8.39 31.65
N ASP A 26 -47.13 7.43 32.55
CA ASP A 26 -46.94 6.03 32.17
C ASP A 26 -48.23 5.39 31.63
N HIS A 27 -49.38 5.61 32.28
CA HIS A 27 -50.67 5.17 31.76
C HIS A 27 -50.91 5.69 30.33
N LYS A 28 -50.64 6.98 30.08
CA LYS A 28 -50.73 7.59 28.75
C LYS A 28 -49.67 7.06 27.77
N ARG A 29 -48.45 6.79 28.24
CA ARG A 29 -47.34 6.19 27.49
C ARG A 29 -47.66 4.77 27.01
N ARG A 30 -48.40 3.99 27.79
CA ARG A 30 -48.87 2.65 27.41
C ARG A 30 -50.08 2.73 26.48
N ASN A 31 -51.11 3.50 26.88
CA ASN A 31 -52.48 3.35 26.37
C ASN A 31 -52.92 4.37 25.29
N ASP A 32 -52.17 5.44 25.01
CA ASP A 32 -52.51 6.41 23.94
C ASP A 32 -51.58 6.25 22.70
N PRO A 33 -52.06 5.69 21.57
CA PRO A 33 -51.27 5.55 20.34
C PRO A 33 -50.82 6.89 19.72
N LYS A 34 -51.60 7.96 19.87
CA LYS A 34 -51.25 9.31 19.36
C LYS A 34 -50.13 9.90 20.20
N PHE A 35 -50.19 9.78 21.53
CA PHE A 35 -49.11 10.16 22.43
C PHE A 35 -47.82 9.37 22.17
N ARG A 36 -47.91 8.04 22.00
CA ARG A 36 -46.77 7.18 21.60
C ARG A 36 -46.17 7.58 20.24
N LYS A 37 -46.99 8.04 19.29
CA LYS A 37 -46.51 8.57 17.98
C LYS A 37 -45.85 9.94 18.14
N LYS A 38 -46.37 10.82 19.00
CA LYS A 38 -45.72 12.11 19.35
C LYS A 38 -44.37 11.89 20.02
N LEU A 39 -44.30 11.10 21.10
CA LEU A 39 -43.07 10.87 21.86
C LEU A 39 -41.94 10.28 20.99
N ARG A 40 -42.27 9.34 20.09
CA ARG A 40 -41.31 8.84 19.08
C ARG A 40 -40.88 9.90 18.07
N ARG A 41 -41.80 10.75 17.59
CA ARG A 41 -41.45 11.86 16.68
C ARG A 41 -40.51 12.85 17.37
N ASP A 42 -40.79 13.21 18.62
CA ASP A 42 -40.02 14.23 19.33
C ASP A 42 -38.66 13.68 19.82
N ARG A 43 -38.58 12.40 20.23
CA ARG A 43 -37.28 11.71 20.43
C ARG A 43 -36.45 11.67 19.15
N ASN A 44 -37.06 11.30 18.02
CA ASN A 44 -36.35 11.23 16.74
C ASN A 44 -35.97 12.62 16.19
N LYS A 45 -36.66 13.71 16.59
CA LYS A 45 -36.18 15.08 16.36
C LYS A 45 -34.95 15.39 17.22
N ALA A 46 -34.99 15.06 18.51
CA ALA A 46 -33.88 15.33 19.43
C ALA A 46 -32.60 14.60 19.02
N ILE A 47 -32.71 13.33 18.64
CA ILE A 47 -31.59 12.54 18.07
C ILE A 47 -31.05 13.22 16.81
N LYS A 48 -31.92 13.57 15.84
CA LYS A 48 -31.48 14.27 14.62
C LYS A 48 -30.88 15.67 14.87
N ALA A 49 -31.34 16.36 15.91
CA ALA A 49 -30.78 17.64 16.32
C ALA A 49 -29.36 17.46 16.86
N ALA A 50 -29.17 16.52 17.79
CA ALA A 50 -27.85 16.15 18.31
C ALA A 50 -26.90 15.69 17.20
N GLU A 51 -27.32 14.74 16.34
CA GLU A 51 -26.56 14.32 15.15
C GLU A 51 -26.14 15.51 14.27
N SER A 52 -27.03 16.50 14.09
CA SER A 52 -26.74 17.69 13.29
C SER A 52 -25.82 18.71 13.99
N GLN A 53 -25.78 18.69 15.32
CA GLN A 53 -24.85 19.50 16.12
C GLN A 53 -23.46 18.87 16.11
N THR A 54 -23.34 17.55 16.34
CA THR A 54 -22.07 16.81 16.22
C THR A 54 -21.48 17.01 14.82
N LYS A 55 -22.25 16.75 13.75
CA LYS A 55 -21.76 16.94 12.36
C LYS A 55 -21.33 18.37 12.04
N ARG A 56 -21.86 19.39 12.74
CA ARG A 56 -21.40 20.79 12.60
C ARG A 56 -20.10 21.04 13.37
N ALA A 57 -19.95 20.47 14.56
CA ALA A 57 -18.69 20.50 15.29
C ALA A 57 -17.58 19.78 14.52
N ASP A 58 -17.84 18.56 14.01
CA ASP A 58 -16.90 17.78 13.19
C ASP A 58 -16.40 18.57 11.96
N LEU A 59 -17.30 19.29 11.29
CA LEU A 59 -16.96 20.14 10.15
C LEU A 59 -16.13 21.37 10.56
N ALA A 60 -16.48 22.03 11.66
CA ALA A 60 -15.72 23.17 12.18
C ALA A 60 -14.30 22.77 12.63
N THR A 61 -14.16 21.63 13.31
CA THR A 61 -12.85 21.07 13.71
C THR A 61 -11.99 20.75 12.48
N LYS A 62 -12.59 20.19 11.41
CA LYS A 62 -11.87 19.94 10.14
C LYS A 62 -11.49 21.22 9.39
N GLU A 63 -12.36 22.24 9.39
CA GLU A 63 -12.04 23.53 8.79
C GLU A 63 -10.88 24.21 9.53
N LEU A 64 -10.91 24.22 10.86
CA LEU A 64 -9.81 24.73 11.69
C LEU A 64 -8.52 23.94 11.46
N ALA A 65 -8.56 22.61 11.51
CA ALA A 65 -7.42 21.74 11.23
C ALA A 65 -6.80 22.05 9.84
N GLY A 66 -7.64 22.15 8.81
CA GLY A 66 -7.23 22.49 7.44
C GLY A 66 -6.71 23.91 7.25
N GLN A 67 -6.87 24.81 8.23
CA GLN A 67 -6.20 26.12 8.30
C GLN A 67 -4.85 25.99 9.04
N LEU A 68 -4.83 25.33 10.21
CA LEU A 68 -3.64 25.16 11.04
C LEU A 68 -2.51 24.39 10.31
N VAL A 69 -2.85 23.30 9.60
CA VAL A 69 -1.89 22.55 8.76
C VAL A 69 -1.23 23.43 7.70
N LYS A 70 -1.98 24.38 7.09
CA LYS A 70 -1.46 25.32 6.07
C LYS A 70 -0.58 26.43 6.65
N ILE A 71 -0.51 26.53 7.97
CA ILE A 71 0.47 27.37 8.69
C ILE A 71 1.71 26.50 8.96
N VAL A 72 1.55 25.40 9.70
CA VAL A 72 2.67 24.54 10.14
C VAL A 72 3.47 23.97 8.96
N SER A 73 2.83 23.46 7.90
CA SER A 73 3.53 22.86 6.75
C SER A 73 4.16 23.88 5.79
N LYS A 74 4.40 25.12 6.24
CA LYS A 74 5.31 26.10 5.60
C LYS A 74 6.59 26.35 6.40
N GLU A 75 6.64 25.87 7.64
CA GLU A 75 7.77 26.03 8.55
C GLU A 75 8.81 24.95 8.26
N LYS A 76 10.09 25.29 8.42
CA LYS A 76 11.17 24.29 8.30
C LYS A 76 11.36 23.59 9.63
N LEU A 77 11.35 22.26 9.61
CA LEU A 77 11.66 21.42 10.75
C LEU A 77 13.19 21.22 10.86
N PRO A 78 13.72 20.98 12.08
CA PRO A 78 15.14 20.66 12.28
C PRO A 78 15.56 19.38 11.57
N ALA A 79 16.82 19.33 11.14
CA ALA A 79 17.36 18.20 10.37
C ALA A 79 18.13 17.20 11.24
N SER A 80 18.99 17.66 12.15
CA SER A 80 19.83 16.78 12.97
C SER A 80 19.05 16.12 14.12
N PRO A 81 19.52 14.97 14.66
CA PRO A 81 18.87 14.32 15.80
C PRO A 81 18.79 15.20 17.05
N GLU A 82 19.89 15.90 17.38
CA GLU A 82 19.99 16.77 18.56
C GLU A 82 19.03 17.99 18.47
N GLU A 83 18.92 18.61 17.29
CA GLU A 83 17.97 19.69 17.06
C GLU A 83 16.52 19.19 17.12
N LYS A 84 16.24 17.98 16.59
CA LYS A 84 14.92 17.35 16.65
C LYS A 84 14.48 17.08 18.08
N GLU A 85 15.34 16.52 18.93
CA GLU A 85 15.03 16.28 20.34
C GLU A 85 14.76 17.60 21.09
N LYS A 86 15.65 18.59 20.93
CA LYS A 86 15.49 19.91 21.56
C LYS A 86 14.22 20.64 21.12
N PHE A 87 13.88 20.55 19.83
CA PHE A 87 12.66 21.13 19.27
C PHE A 87 11.41 20.37 19.73
N PHE A 88 11.46 19.04 19.79
CA PHE A 88 10.39 18.18 20.32
C PHE A 88 10.03 18.57 21.75
N MET A 89 11.01 18.61 22.66
CA MET A 89 10.79 18.96 24.06
C MET A 89 10.23 20.39 24.22
N ALA A 90 10.74 21.35 23.43
CA ALA A 90 10.22 22.71 23.42
C ALA A 90 8.77 22.80 22.92
N GLN A 91 8.40 22.02 21.90
CA GLN A 91 7.02 22.00 21.38
C GLN A 91 6.05 21.26 22.31
N VAL A 92 6.44 20.16 22.96
CA VAL A 92 5.58 19.50 23.96
C VAL A 92 5.31 20.42 25.15
N ALA A 93 6.35 21.00 25.75
CA ALA A 93 6.19 21.93 26.88
C ALA A 93 5.35 23.17 26.53
N GLN A 94 5.51 23.71 25.32
CA GLN A 94 4.66 24.81 24.84
C GLN A 94 3.20 24.36 24.64
N GLY A 95 2.98 23.17 24.06
CA GLY A 95 1.65 22.59 23.86
C GLY A 95 0.90 22.35 25.17
N GLU A 96 1.58 21.88 26.22
CA GLU A 96 1.00 21.65 27.54
C GLU A 96 0.56 22.96 28.23
N VAL A 97 1.38 24.02 28.17
CA VAL A 97 1.02 25.35 28.72
C VAL A 97 -0.18 25.96 28.00
N LEU A 98 -0.24 25.83 26.67
CA LEU A 98 -1.37 26.30 25.86
C LEU A 98 -2.63 25.45 26.11
N ALA A 99 -2.50 24.13 26.31
CA ALA A 99 -3.61 23.25 26.67
C ALA A 99 -4.17 23.55 28.06
N GLY A 100 -3.30 23.80 29.05
CA GLY A 100 -3.69 24.20 30.41
C GLY A 100 -4.42 25.55 30.47
N SER A 101 -4.22 26.41 29.48
CA SER A 101 -4.93 27.69 29.32
C SER A 101 -6.36 27.54 28.73
N GLY A 102 -6.79 26.30 28.45
CA GLY A 102 -8.16 25.96 28.13
C GLY A 102 -8.58 26.14 26.66
N PRO A 103 -9.87 25.89 26.34
CA PRO A 103 -10.32 25.66 24.96
C PRO A 103 -10.04 26.78 23.95
N SER A 104 -9.82 28.02 24.40
CA SER A 104 -9.49 29.16 23.53
C SER A 104 -8.12 29.03 22.85
N GLN A 105 -7.16 28.32 23.47
CA GLN A 105 -5.79 28.15 22.95
C GLN A 105 -5.54 26.76 22.33
N PHE A 106 -6.57 25.89 22.26
CA PHE A 106 -6.45 24.55 21.69
C PHE A 106 -5.95 24.56 20.23
N GLY A 107 -6.23 25.61 19.44
CA GLY A 107 -5.68 25.73 18.08
C GLY A 107 -4.15 25.88 18.05
N GLU A 108 -3.58 26.66 18.97
CA GLU A 108 -2.13 26.84 19.07
C GLU A 108 -1.45 25.64 19.73
N ALA A 109 -2.07 25.08 20.77
CA ALA A 109 -1.62 23.84 21.40
C ALA A 109 -1.57 22.67 20.39
N ALA A 110 -2.57 22.55 19.52
CA ALA A 110 -2.61 21.52 18.48
C ALA A 110 -1.44 21.67 17.49
N CYS A 111 -1.11 22.90 17.07
CA CYS A 111 0.08 23.15 16.26
C CYS A 111 1.38 22.69 16.94
N CYS A 112 1.51 22.91 18.25
CA CYS A 112 2.69 22.47 19.01
C CYS A 112 2.79 20.93 19.09
N PHE A 113 1.73 20.24 19.52
CA PHE A 113 1.70 18.78 19.55
C PHE A 113 1.88 18.13 18.17
N TYR A 114 1.33 18.75 17.12
CA TYR A 114 1.48 18.30 15.73
C TYR A 114 2.89 18.54 15.16
N ARG A 115 3.58 19.63 15.52
CA ARG A 115 5.01 19.82 15.20
C ARG A 115 5.89 18.79 15.91
N ALA A 116 5.60 18.50 17.18
CA ALA A 116 6.29 17.46 17.94
C ALA A 116 6.13 16.07 17.28
N LEU A 117 4.92 15.72 16.84
CA LEU A 117 4.65 14.49 16.08
C LEU A 117 5.46 14.35 14.79
N LYS A 118 5.81 15.46 14.11
CA LYS A 118 6.59 15.43 12.86
C LYS A 118 8.10 15.21 13.07
N VAL A 119 8.62 15.39 14.28
CA VAL A 119 10.04 15.17 14.59
C VAL A 119 10.29 13.94 15.45
N TYR A 120 9.25 13.35 16.05
CA TYR A 120 9.37 12.19 16.93
C TYR A 120 9.57 10.88 16.14
N PRO A 121 10.54 10.01 16.49
CA PRO A 121 10.86 8.81 15.70
C PRO A 121 9.74 7.78 15.56
N ASN A 122 8.88 7.62 16.58
CA ASN A 122 7.79 6.63 16.61
C ASN A 122 6.43 7.31 16.85
N PRO A 123 5.80 7.92 15.83
CA PRO A 123 4.60 8.73 16.03
C PRO A 123 3.41 7.96 16.62
N ILE A 124 3.35 6.63 16.48
CA ILE A 124 2.28 5.78 17.04
C ILE A 124 2.31 5.81 18.57
N GLU A 125 3.49 5.67 19.17
CA GLU A 125 3.70 5.76 20.62
C GLU A 125 3.27 7.13 21.16
N LEU A 126 3.70 8.20 20.49
CA LEU A 126 3.37 9.56 20.90
C LEU A 126 1.87 9.87 20.79
N ILE A 127 1.18 9.35 19.77
CA ILE A 127 -0.30 9.40 19.66
C ILE A 127 -0.95 8.69 20.86
N MET A 128 -0.45 7.52 21.27
CA MET A 128 -0.97 6.81 22.45
C MET A 128 -0.69 7.52 23.78
N ILE A 129 0.36 8.35 23.86
CA ILE A 129 0.60 9.25 25.00
C ILE A 129 -0.40 10.40 24.97
N TYR A 130 -0.55 11.09 23.84
CA TYR A 130 -1.48 12.22 23.70
C TYR A 130 -2.94 11.81 23.95
N GLN A 131 -3.36 10.61 23.51
CA GLN A 131 -4.70 10.09 23.78
C GLN A 131 -5.02 9.97 25.29
N LYS A 132 -4.00 9.85 26.15
CA LYS A 132 -4.14 9.71 27.61
C LYS A 132 -3.90 11.01 28.38
N THR A 133 -3.09 11.92 27.84
CA THR A 133 -2.61 13.13 28.54
C THR A 133 -3.27 14.42 28.07
N VAL A 134 -3.78 14.46 26.84
CA VAL A 134 -4.33 15.65 26.19
C VAL A 134 -5.86 15.59 26.18
N PRO A 135 -6.59 16.71 26.45
CA PRO A 135 -8.05 16.72 26.41
C PRO A 135 -8.64 16.23 25.07
N GLU A 136 -9.73 15.46 25.13
CA GLU A 136 -10.33 14.77 23.95
C GLU A 136 -10.56 15.71 22.74
N ALA A 137 -11.08 16.91 22.97
CA ALA A 137 -11.33 17.89 21.90
C ALA A 137 -10.04 18.41 21.23
N LEU A 138 -8.93 18.48 21.98
CA LEU A 138 -7.62 18.88 21.49
C LEU A 138 -6.91 17.71 20.78
N PHE A 139 -6.98 16.50 21.33
CA PHE A 139 -6.54 15.29 20.65
C PHE A 139 -7.28 15.10 19.31
N GLY A 140 -8.61 15.27 19.30
CA GLY A 140 -9.42 15.22 18.08
C GLY A 140 -9.04 16.27 17.03
N LEU A 141 -8.60 17.47 17.46
CA LEU A 141 -8.08 18.49 16.55
C LEU A 141 -6.72 18.09 15.95
N VAL A 142 -5.80 17.54 16.74
CA VAL A 142 -4.50 17.03 16.25
C VAL A 142 -4.71 15.89 15.25
N MET A 143 -5.61 14.93 15.53
CA MET A 143 -5.94 13.86 14.60
C MET A 143 -6.62 14.38 13.32
N ALA A 144 -7.45 15.43 13.41
CA ALA A 144 -8.01 16.10 12.24
C ALA A 144 -6.94 16.83 11.41
N MET A 145 -5.90 17.39 12.05
CA MET A 145 -4.76 18.00 11.34
C MET A 145 -3.94 16.95 10.57
N MET A 146 -3.67 15.79 11.16
CA MET A 146 -3.05 14.67 10.43
C MET A 146 -3.88 14.24 9.22
N ALA A 147 -5.20 14.12 9.36
CA ALA A 147 -6.09 13.74 8.27
C ALA A 147 -6.17 14.78 7.14
N GLU A 148 -6.22 16.08 7.47
CA GLU A 148 -6.23 17.15 6.48
C GLU A 148 -4.86 17.33 5.79
N GLU A 149 -3.73 17.03 6.45
CA GLU A 149 -2.42 16.95 5.75
C GLU A 149 -2.38 15.83 4.73
N VAL A 150 -2.74 14.59 5.11
CA VAL A 150 -2.78 13.46 4.17
C VAL A 150 -3.66 13.81 2.96
N LYS A 151 -4.79 14.48 3.20
CA LYS A 151 -5.68 14.98 2.15
C LYS A 151 -5.03 16.08 1.28
N PHE A 152 -4.34 17.08 1.82
CA PHE A 152 -3.64 18.08 1.00
C PHE A 152 -2.51 17.45 0.17
N LYS A 153 -1.80 16.45 0.72
CA LYS A 153 -0.81 15.64 -0.02
C LYS A 153 -1.47 14.81 -1.14
N GLN A 154 -2.67 14.27 -0.90
CA GLN A 154 -3.44 13.58 -1.94
C GLN A 154 -3.95 14.53 -3.04
N GLU A 155 -4.41 15.73 -2.68
CA GLU A 155 -4.94 16.74 -3.61
C GLU A 155 -3.85 17.30 -4.55
N ARG A 156 -2.63 17.53 -4.04
CA ARG A 156 -1.49 18.10 -4.79
C ARG A 156 -0.65 17.12 -5.59
N TYR A 157 -0.92 15.82 -5.49
CA TYR A 157 -0.12 14.78 -6.16
C TYR A 157 0.16 15.07 -7.65
N PHE A 158 -0.83 15.60 -8.38
CA PHE A 158 -0.70 15.91 -9.82
C PHE A 158 -0.05 17.28 -10.13
N ASP A 159 0.32 18.07 -9.11
CA ASP A 159 1.13 19.28 -9.28
C ASP A 159 2.63 18.92 -9.48
N ASN A 160 3.05 17.75 -8.95
CA ASN A 160 4.42 17.22 -9.02
C ASN A 160 4.54 15.95 -9.89
N PHE A 161 3.44 15.19 -10.09
CA PHE A 161 3.42 13.97 -10.91
C PHE A 161 2.62 14.15 -12.22
N PRO A 162 3.16 13.79 -13.41
CA PRO A 162 4.47 13.18 -13.65
C PRO A 162 5.64 14.16 -13.45
N PRO A 163 6.87 13.65 -13.27
CA PRO A 163 8.07 14.48 -13.15
C PRO A 163 8.17 15.50 -14.30
N LYS A 164 8.27 16.79 -13.97
CA LYS A 164 8.17 17.93 -14.92
C LYS A 164 9.14 17.82 -16.12
N LYS A 165 10.28 17.13 -15.93
CA LYS A 165 11.28 16.75 -16.95
C LYS A 165 10.70 15.97 -18.15
N MET A 166 9.59 15.25 -17.97
CA MET A 166 8.93 14.45 -19.01
C MET A 166 8.05 15.28 -19.97
N ASN A 167 7.87 16.59 -19.74
CA ASN A 167 7.05 17.48 -20.59
C ASN A 167 5.59 17.01 -20.81
N ILE A 168 5.02 16.32 -19.82
CA ILE A 168 3.65 15.81 -19.81
C ILE A 168 2.96 16.08 -18.47
N GLU A 169 1.64 16.11 -18.48
CA GLU A 169 0.79 16.28 -17.29
C GLU A 169 -0.37 15.26 -17.28
N VAL A 170 -0.87 14.90 -16.10
CA VAL A 170 -2.10 14.08 -15.98
C VAL A 170 -3.29 15.00 -15.72
N LYS A 171 -4.28 15.00 -16.61
CA LYS A 171 -5.55 15.72 -16.43
C LYS A 171 -6.72 14.77 -16.28
N ASP A 172 -7.70 15.19 -15.48
CA ASP A 172 -8.96 14.48 -15.25
C ASP A 172 -10.09 15.01 -16.15
N LYS A 173 -10.67 14.14 -16.98
CA LYS A 173 -11.77 14.49 -17.90
C LYS A 173 -13.11 14.71 -17.18
N SER A 174 -13.33 14.06 -16.04
CA SER A 174 -14.64 14.04 -15.34
C SER A 174 -15.14 15.45 -15.01
N LYS A 175 -14.23 16.35 -14.62
CA LYS A 175 -14.48 17.77 -14.29
C LYS A 175 -15.00 18.62 -15.47
N LYS A 176 -14.92 18.15 -16.72
CA LYS A 176 -15.62 18.78 -17.86
C LYS A 176 -17.09 18.34 -17.94
N THR A 177 -17.39 17.13 -17.49
CA THR A 177 -18.71 16.49 -17.67
C THR A 177 -19.72 16.93 -16.61
N GLU A 178 -19.30 17.29 -15.38
CA GLU A 178 -20.20 17.68 -14.27
C GLU A 178 -21.19 18.83 -14.57
N LYS A 179 -21.01 19.57 -15.69
CA LYS A 179 -21.99 20.56 -16.19
C LYS A 179 -23.16 19.96 -16.99
N LYS A 180 -23.18 18.65 -17.23
CA LYS A 180 -24.30 17.89 -17.82
C LYS A 180 -24.56 16.62 -17.00
N GLU A 181 -25.84 16.34 -16.83
CA GLU A 181 -26.37 15.06 -16.33
C GLU A 181 -25.96 14.63 -14.91
N LYS A 182 -26.83 14.96 -13.95
CA LYS A 182 -26.92 14.20 -12.69
C LYS A 182 -27.75 12.94 -12.93
N SER A 183 -27.10 11.79 -13.12
CA SER A 183 -27.72 10.48 -12.98
C SER A 183 -27.60 9.98 -11.53
N GLU A 184 -28.67 9.40 -10.99
CA GLU A 184 -28.69 8.89 -9.60
C GLU A 184 -28.24 7.43 -9.50
N SER A 185 -26.97 7.16 -9.83
CA SER A 185 -26.28 5.96 -9.34
C SER A 185 -25.15 6.36 -8.39
N LYS A 186 -24.86 5.50 -7.41
CA LYS A 186 -23.84 5.73 -6.38
C LYS A 186 -22.53 5.00 -6.67
N ASP A 187 -22.33 4.63 -7.93
CA ASP A 187 -21.05 4.11 -8.41
C ASP A 187 -20.01 5.22 -8.27
N VAL A 188 -18.88 4.91 -7.64
CA VAL A 188 -17.77 5.87 -7.53
C VAL A 188 -17.13 5.96 -8.91
N LEU A 189 -17.59 6.92 -9.71
CA LEU A 189 -17.07 7.19 -11.06
C LEU A 189 -15.57 7.47 -10.98
N LEU A 190 -14.76 6.43 -11.25
CA LEU A 190 -13.31 6.51 -11.19
C LEU A 190 -12.83 7.64 -12.12
N PRO A 191 -11.99 8.56 -11.62
CA PRO A 191 -11.65 9.78 -12.35
C PRO A 191 -11.01 9.42 -13.70
N GLN A 192 -11.59 9.93 -14.77
CA GLN A 192 -11.17 9.66 -16.15
C GLN A 192 -9.90 10.44 -16.50
N ARG A 193 -8.81 10.07 -15.84
CA ARG A 193 -7.47 10.64 -16.05
C ARG A 193 -6.86 10.17 -17.37
N GLY A 194 -6.03 11.02 -17.96
CA GLY A 194 -5.21 10.78 -19.15
C GLY A 194 -3.94 11.65 -19.17
N LEU A 195 -2.96 11.29 -19.99
CA LEU A 195 -1.72 12.04 -20.20
C LEU A 195 -1.88 13.11 -21.29
N PHE A 196 -1.31 14.29 -21.10
CA PHE A 196 -1.38 15.41 -22.05
C PHE A 196 0.00 16.05 -22.27
N ALA A 197 0.27 16.52 -23.48
CA ALA A 197 1.56 17.12 -23.85
C ALA A 197 1.68 18.59 -23.37
N LEU A 198 2.81 18.94 -22.72
CA LEU A 198 3.11 20.32 -22.28
C LEU A 198 3.82 21.16 -23.35
N LYS A 199 4.25 20.55 -24.45
CA LYS A 199 4.86 21.19 -25.64
C LYS A 199 4.28 20.58 -26.92
N ASP A 200 4.60 21.18 -28.07
CA ASP A 200 4.45 20.49 -29.36
C ASP A 200 5.53 19.41 -29.48
N ILE A 201 5.21 18.31 -30.16
CA ILE A 201 6.02 17.08 -30.27
C ILE A 201 6.03 16.62 -31.74
N GLU A 202 7.20 16.27 -32.26
CA GLU A 202 7.37 15.85 -33.65
C GLU A 202 7.13 14.34 -33.85
N GLU A 203 6.92 13.90 -35.10
CA GLU A 203 6.74 12.49 -35.41
C GLU A 203 8.06 11.72 -35.25
N GLY A 204 8.04 10.59 -34.54
CA GLY A 204 9.24 9.83 -34.18
C GLY A 204 9.95 10.32 -32.91
N GLU A 205 9.53 11.43 -32.32
CA GLU A 205 10.13 11.96 -31.10
C GLU A 205 9.88 11.06 -29.87
N VAL A 206 10.92 10.84 -29.06
CA VAL A 206 10.79 10.22 -27.73
C VAL A 206 10.29 11.26 -26.74
N ILE A 207 9.07 11.06 -26.22
CA ILE A 207 8.40 11.99 -25.31
C ILE A 207 9.01 11.89 -23.91
N TYR A 208 9.18 10.67 -23.41
CA TYR A 208 9.89 10.36 -22.16
C TYR A 208 10.34 8.90 -22.15
N GLU A 209 11.28 8.59 -21.25
CA GLU A 209 11.61 7.23 -20.83
C GLU A 209 11.19 7.00 -19.38
N GLU A 210 10.82 5.76 -19.05
CA GLU A 210 10.40 5.34 -17.71
C GLU A 210 10.94 3.95 -17.39
N ASP A 211 11.59 3.80 -16.24
CA ASP A 211 12.04 2.51 -15.72
C ASP A 211 10.87 1.73 -15.10
N ALA A 212 10.84 0.41 -15.27
CA ALA A 212 9.81 -0.43 -14.67
C ALA A 212 9.90 -0.40 -13.14
N VAL A 213 8.76 -0.19 -12.47
CA VAL A 213 8.64 -0.36 -11.01
C VAL A 213 8.99 -1.79 -10.61
N VAL A 214 8.48 -2.73 -11.40
CA VAL A 214 8.71 -4.16 -11.34
C VAL A 214 8.54 -4.74 -12.74
N SER A 215 9.34 -5.76 -13.06
CA SER A 215 9.22 -6.51 -14.31
C SER A 215 9.44 -8.00 -14.07
N THR A 216 8.86 -8.85 -14.91
CA THR A 216 9.13 -10.29 -14.91
C THR A 216 9.00 -10.89 -16.31
N LEU A 217 9.80 -11.90 -16.60
CA LEU A 217 9.75 -12.65 -17.87
C LEU A 217 8.49 -13.55 -17.90
N LEU A 218 8.08 -13.97 -19.11
CA LEU A 218 7.06 -15.02 -19.28
C LEU A 218 7.58 -16.38 -18.76
N PRO A 219 6.69 -17.32 -18.36
CA PRO A 219 7.07 -18.60 -17.76
C PRO A 219 7.51 -19.65 -18.81
N ASP A 220 8.64 -19.38 -19.46
CA ASP A 220 9.36 -20.33 -20.31
C ASP A 220 10.71 -20.66 -19.66
N GLU A 221 10.98 -21.95 -19.43
CA GLU A 221 12.16 -22.38 -18.63
C GLU A 221 13.46 -22.41 -19.44
N ASP A 222 13.37 -22.44 -20.78
CA ASP A 222 14.52 -22.37 -21.67
C ASP A 222 14.68 -20.95 -22.26
N ALA A 223 13.61 -20.34 -22.77
CA ALA A 223 13.67 -18.99 -23.33
C ALA A 223 13.96 -17.91 -22.27
N SER A 224 13.53 -18.08 -21.00
CA SER A 224 13.86 -17.09 -19.96
C SER A 224 15.36 -17.02 -19.66
N LYS A 225 16.13 -18.10 -19.88
CA LYS A 225 17.60 -18.10 -19.73
C LYS A 225 18.33 -17.33 -20.84
N GLU A 226 17.61 -16.88 -21.87
CA GLU A 226 18.15 -15.96 -22.89
C GLU A 226 18.03 -14.48 -22.48
N PHE A 227 17.38 -14.17 -21.35
CA PHE A 227 17.14 -12.80 -20.88
C PHE A 227 17.53 -12.59 -19.41
N CYS A 228 18.04 -11.40 -19.10
CA CYS A 228 18.30 -11.01 -17.72
C CYS A 228 16.99 -10.97 -16.89
N HIS A 229 16.93 -11.73 -15.81
CA HIS A 229 15.76 -11.84 -14.92
C HIS A 229 15.44 -10.55 -14.12
N HIS A 230 16.27 -9.51 -14.27
CA HIS A 230 16.09 -8.18 -13.70
C HIS A 230 15.64 -7.15 -14.75
N CYS A 231 16.53 -6.79 -15.68
CA CYS A 231 16.30 -5.75 -16.68
C CYS A 231 15.78 -6.27 -18.04
N GLN A 232 15.56 -7.58 -18.19
CA GLN A 232 15.05 -8.25 -19.39
C GLN A 232 15.85 -8.02 -20.69
N LYS A 233 17.08 -7.49 -20.58
CA LYS A 233 18.03 -7.40 -21.70
C LYS A 233 18.39 -8.82 -22.18
N PRO A 234 18.44 -9.08 -23.51
CA PRO A 234 18.98 -10.34 -24.03
C PRO A 234 20.41 -10.57 -23.57
N ILE A 235 20.79 -11.83 -23.37
CA ILE A 235 22.17 -12.21 -23.03
C ILE A 235 22.84 -12.75 -24.30
N GLU A 236 23.87 -12.04 -24.77
CA GLU A 236 24.56 -12.34 -26.04
C GLU A 236 25.12 -13.77 -26.04
N LYS A 237 24.61 -14.60 -26.96
CA LYS A 237 25.09 -15.96 -27.19
C LYS A 237 26.48 -15.91 -27.82
N THR A 238 27.42 -16.68 -27.28
CA THR A 238 28.72 -16.90 -27.93
C THR A 238 28.55 -17.83 -29.12
N ASP A 239 28.19 -17.28 -30.28
CA ASP A 239 28.27 -18.02 -31.54
C ASP A 239 29.73 -18.42 -31.79
N ASN A 240 29.96 -19.69 -32.10
CA ASN A 240 31.28 -20.22 -32.40
C ASN A 240 31.73 -19.70 -33.78
N VAL A 241 32.41 -18.54 -33.80
CA VAL A 241 33.09 -18.02 -34.98
C VAL A 241 34.35 -18.86 -35.24
N GLU A 242 34.18 -19.99 -35.92
CA GLU A 242 35.30 -20.79 -36.41
C GLU A 242 36.09 -20.01 -37.49
N GLY A 243 37.25 -19.49 -37.09
CA GLY A 243 38.37 -19.25 -38.03
C GLY A 243 38.34 -17.95 -38.84
N ALA A 244 38.56 -16.82 -38.18
CA ALA A 244 39.09 -15.61 -38.83
C ALA A 244 40.27 -15.03 -38.03
N HIS A 245 41.46 -15.60 -38.22
CA HIS A 245 42.70 -15.02 -37.68
C HIS A 245 43.06 -13.74 -38.44
N SER A 246 43.13 -12.61 -37.72
CA SER A 246 43.96 -11.47 -38.09
C SER A 246 44.75 -11.02 -36.86
N GLU A 247 46.06 -11.29 -36.86
CA GLU A 247 46.95 -10.91 -35.76
C GLU A 247 47.24 -9.40 -35.81
N GLU A 248 46.67 -8.61 -34.89
CA GLU A 248 47.16 -7.25 -34.66
C GLU A 248 48.42 -7.30 -33.79
N THR A 249 49.57 -7.16 -34.44
CA THR A 249 50.88 -7.17 -33.80
C THR A 249 51.20 -5.80 -33.20
N VAL A 250 51.21 -5.74 -31.86
CA VAL A 250 51.63 -4.54 -31.12
C VAL A 250 53.09 -4.23 -31.44
N SER A 251 53.31 -3.12 -32.17
CA SER A 251 54.63 -2.57 -32.43
C SER A 251 54.72 -1.14 -31.91
N LYS A 252 55.82 -0.83 -31.22
CA LYS A 252 56.26 0.53 -30.90
C LYS A 252 57.36 0.90 -31.89
N GLU A 253 57.39 2.14 -32.37
CA GLU A 253 58.59 2.99 -32.29
C GLU A 253 58.34 4.45 -32.73
N GLU A 254 59.32 5.27 -32.40
CA GLU A 254 59.23 6.69 -32.05
C GLU A 254 59.26 7.69 -33.24
N ALA A 255 58.55 8.81 -33.04
CA ALA A 255 58.91 10.21 -33.33
C ALA A 255 59.80 10.62 -34.54
N ALA A 256 59.33 11.61 -35.32
CA ALA A 256 60.17 12.59 -36.00
C ALA A 256 59.50 13.97 -36.15
N ILE A 257 60.31 15.04 -36.00
CA ILE A 257 59.94 16.47 -35.92
C ILE A 257 59.74 17.11 -37.32
N GLY A 258 58.87 18.12 -37.47
CA GLY A 258 58.69 18.86 -38.73
C GLY A 258 57.85 20.16 -38.65
N VAL A 259 58.55 21.28 -38.39
CA VAL A 259 58.14 22.71 -38.32
C VAL A 259 57.35 23.19 -39.56
N ASP A 260 56.34 24.07 -39.47
CA ASP A 260 56.48 25.54 -39.68
C ASP A 260 55.30 26.42 -39.13
N GLU A 261 55.50 27.75 -39.22
CA GLU A 261 54.79 28.92 -38.62
C GLU A 261 53.30 29.10 -39.06
N GLU A 262 52.41 29.94 -38.48
CA GLU A 262 52.52 31.37 -38.06
C GLU A 262 51.54 31.77 -36.90
N ALA A 263 51.49 33.04 -36.47
CA ALA A 263 51.14 33.45 -35.09
C ALA A 263 49.92 34.38 -34.86
N THR A 264 49.36 34.38 -33.64
CA THR A 264 48.95 35.55 -32.77
C THR A 264 48.21 35.06 -31.49
N LYS A 265 48.75 35.23 -30.26
CA LYS A 265 48.56 36.33 -29.25
C LYS A 265 47.10 36.76 -28.97
N THR A 266 46.61 36.96 -27.74
CA THR A 266 47.20 37.26 -26.38
C THR A 266 46.62 36.33 -25.26
N GLU A 267 47.29 35.95 -24.16
CA GLU A 267 47.61 36.70 -22.90
C GLU A 267 46.34 37.34 -22.24
N GLU A 268 46.02 37.28 -20.93
CA GLU A 268 46.69 36.98 -19.63
C GLU A 268 45.68 36.30 -18.63
N ALA A 269 45.96 35.88 -17.36
CA ALA A 269 47.08 35.09 -16.79
C ALA A 269 46.73 34.49 -15.37
N VAL A 270 47.28 33.28 -15.12
CA VAL A 270 47.52 32.46 -13.89
C VAL A 270 48.02 33.27 -12.66
N PRO A 271 47.70 32.98 -11.36
CA PRO A 271 48.18 31.75 -10.71
C PRO A 271 47.39 31.05 -9.57
N GLU A 272 47.66 29.74 -9.47
CA GLU A 272 47.44 28.86 -8.31
C GLU A 272 48.55 29.03 -7.26
N LYS A 273 48.39 28.41 -6.07
CA LYS A 273 49.55 28.07 -5.22
C LYS A 273 49.27 26.90 -4.26
N GLU A 274 49.93 25.76 -4.49
CA GLU A 274 50.08 24.71 -3.49
C GLU A 274 51.16 25.06 -2.45
N THR A 275 51.05 24.51 -1.24
CA THR A 275 52.17 24.32 -0.31
C THR A 275 52.01 23.01 0.46
N THR A 276 53.01 22.14 0.36
CA THR A 276 53.15 20.89 1.12
C THR A 276 53.91 21.11 2.45
N LEU A 277 53.85 20.10 3.33
CA LEU A 277 54.72 19.70 4.47
C LEU A 277 53.78 18.94 5.47
N ALA A 278 53.93 17.66 5.83
CA ALA A 278 55.06 16.81 6.23
C ALA A 278 55.13 16.61 7.77
N ASP A 279 55.06 15.34 8.16
CA ASP A 279 55.35 14.62 9.43
C ASP A 279 55.55 15.36 10.77
N GLU A 280 54.98 14.81 11.85
CA GLU A 280 55.77 14.33 13.00
C GLU A 280 55.00 13.37 13.95
N GLU A 281 55.74 12.74 14.87
CA GLU A 281 55.60 11.40 15.48
C GLU A 281 54.45 11.09 16.47
N LYS A 282 54.39 9.78 16.83
CA LYS A 282 53.62 9.13 17.91
C LYS A 282 54.47 9.01 19.19
N PRO A 283 53.86 8.96 20.39
CA PRO A 283 54.37 8.03 21.40
C PRO A 283 53.31 7.11 22.00
N GLU A 284 53.76 5.99 22.57
CA GLU A 284 52.96 5.02 23.34
C GLU A 284 53.32 5.11 24.83
N THR A 285 52.34 4.87 25.71
CA THR A 285 52.59 4.34 27.07
C THR A 285 51.42 3.48 27.50
N GLU A 286 51.71 2.26 27.97
CA GLU A 286 50.77 1.41 28.68
C GLU A 286 50.62 1.88 30.14
N GLU A 287 49.44 1.72 30.74
CA GLU A 287 49.35 1.29 32.13
C GLU A 287 48.01 0.57 32.38
N ALA A 288 48.00 -0.41 33.28
CA ALA A 288 46.83 -1.25 33.56
C ALA A 288 46.66 -1.50 35.06
N VAL A 289 45.46 -1.25 35.58
CA VAL A 289 45.05 -1.56 36.95
C VAL A 289 43.70 -2.28 36.92
N ARG A 290 43.47 -3.14 37.92
CA ARG A 290 42.37 -4.11 37.99
C ARG A 290 41.13 -3.58 38.73
N GLU A 291 40.04 -4.32 38.51
CA GLU A 291 39.02 -4.72 39.49
C GLU A 291 38.68 -3.74 40.64
N GLU A 292 37.41 -3.34 40.69
CA GLU A 292 36.63 -3.59 41.90
C GLU A 292 35.16 -3.89 41.54
N THR A 293 34.55 -4.83 42.26
CA THR A 293 33.16 -5.27 42.07
C THR A 293 32.40 -5.06 43.37
N GLU A 294 31.39 -4.20 43.38
CA GLU A 294 30.44 -4.10 44.50
C GLU A 294 29.06 -4.64 44.11
N ASP A 295 28.71 -5.76 44.73
CA ASP A 295 27.41 -6.41 44.63
C ASP A 295 26.60 -6.06 45.89
N VAL A 296 25.58 -5.21 45.76
CA VAL A 296 24.76 -4.73 46.89
C VAL A 296 23.28 -4.97 46.60
N SER A 297 22.85 -6.20 46.87
CA SER A 297 21.44 -6.48 47.16
C SER A 297 21.00 -5.84 48.48
N ILE A 298 19.75 -5.37 48.58
CA ILE A 298 18.98 -5.31 49.83
C ILE A 298 17.46 -5.09 49.58
N THR A 299 16.68 -6.10 49.99
CA THR A 299 15.25 -6.15 50.39
C THR A 299 14.19 -5.22 49.77
N GLU A 300 13.09 -5.85 49.33
CA GLU A 300 11.74 -5.27 49.28
C GLU A 300 11.25 -4.82 50.67
N PRO A 301 10.43 -3.76 50.75
CA PRO A 301 9.48 -3.56 51.83
C PRO A 301 8.02 -3.66 51.32
N ALA A 302 7.27 -4.65 51.78
CA ALA A 302 5.82 -4.68 51.59
C ALA A 302 5.16 -3.62 52.48
N ILE A 303 4.25 -2.81 51.92
CA ILE A 303 3.44 -1.87 52.71
C ILE A 303 1.96 -1.90 52.28
N ASP A 304 1.16 -2.14 53.31
CA ASP A 304 -0.30 -2.16 53.41
C ASP A 304 -1.03 -1.06 52.60
N ALA A 305 -2.06 -1.47 51.87
CA ALA A 305 -2.90 -0.60 51.04
C ALA A 305 -4.23 -0.29 51.74
N THR A 306 -4.18 0.50 52.82
CA THR A 306 -5.39 1.08 53.42
C THR A 306 -5.99 2.15 52.52
N ARG A 307 -7.29 2.03 52.25
CA ARG A 307 -8.04 2.93 51.37
C ARG A 307 -8.88 3.90 52.20
N GLU A 308 -8.39 5.13 52.32
CA GLU A 308 -9.14 6.25 52.90
C GLU A 308 -9.74 7.13 51.77
N GLU A 309 -10.84 7.81 52.05
CA GLU A 309 -11.63 8.52 51.03
C GLU A 309 -11.27 10.02 50.97
N ALA A 310 -11.25 10.59 49.77
CA ALA A 310 -10.97 12.01 49.56
C ALA A 310 -12.08 12.67 48.71
N GLU A 311 -12.70 13.71 49.27
CA GLU A 311 -13.74 14.51 48.62
C GLU A 311 -13.26 15.19 47.33
N VAL A 312 -14.16 15.32 46.34
CA VAL A 312 -13.98 16.27 45.24
C VAL A 312 -14.89 17.48 45.47
N ILE A 313 -14.25 18.59 45.85
CA ILE A 313 -14.88 19.90 46.07
C ILE A 313 -15.42 20.46 44.75
N SER A 314 -16.60 21.09 44.77
CA SER A 314 -17.13 21.87 43.64
C SER A 314 -17.87 23.14 44.09
N ILE A 315 -17.49 24.29 43.52
CA ILE A 315 -18.02 25.63 43.78
C ILE A 315 -17.76 26.51 42.53
N PRO A 316 -18.49 27.61 42.28
CA PRO A 316 -19.85 27.58 41.73
C PRO A 316 -20.00 28.42 40.44
N GLU A 317 -21.16 28.32 39.78
CA GLU A 317 -21.74 29.44 39.03
C GLU A 317 -23.21 29.65 39.44
N SER A 318 -23.72 30.86 39.24
CA SER A 318 -24.84 31.41 40.01
C SER A 318 -25.98 32.00 39.17
N THR A 319 -27.25 31.71 39.54
CA THR A 319 -28.34 32.70 39.52
C THR A 319 -29.48 32.33 40.50
N THR A 320 -29.62 33.13 41.56
CA THR A 320 -30.87 33.55 42.23
C THR A 320 -31.97 32.53 42.63
N ASP A 321 -32.05 32.31 43.95
CA ASP A 321 -33.25 32.47 44.80
C ASP A 321 -34.45 31.49 44.70
N ALA A 322 -34.53 30.54 45.66
CA ALA A 322 -35.65 30.43 46.63
C ALA A 322 -35.42 29.38 47.75
N ASP A 323 -35.74 29.77 48.99
CA ASP A 323 -35.74 29.02 50.27
C ASP A 323 -36.64 27.74 50.35
N ALA A 324 -36.50 26.78 51.29
CA ALA A 324 -35.43 26.42 52.24
C ALA A 324 -35.74 25.09 53.03
N ALA A 325 -34.71 24.56 53.71
CA ALA A 325 -34.73 23.82 55.00
C ALA A 325 -35.50 22.48 55.20
N VAL A 326 -34.77 21.34 55.04
CA VAL A 326 -34.19 20.48 56.11
C VAL A 326 -35.07 19.87 57.25
N ALA A 327 -34.65 18.67 57.69
CA ALA A 327 -35.02 17.87 58.88
C ALA A 327 -36.35 17.09 58.85
N GLU A 328 -36.52 15.97 59.58
CA GLU A 328 -35.70 14.79 59.97
C GLU A 328 -36.59 13.92 60.91
N GLU A 329 -36.15 12.71 61.26
CA GLU A 329 -36.75 11.80 62.28
C GLU A 329 -38.19 11.28 62.06
N SER A 330 -38.62 10.15 62.67
CA SER A 330 -37.94 8.90 63.08
C SER A 330 -38.97 7.81 63.47
N THR A 331 -38.49 6.61 63.83
CA THR A 331 -39.18 5.41 64.36
C THR A 331 -40.04 4.57 63.38
N GLU A 332 -39.81 3.26 63.15
CA GLU A 332 -39.83 2.04 64.02
C GLU A 332 -41.26 1.39 64.01
N VAL A 333 -41.51 0.09 63.76
CA VAL A 333 -41.13 -1.13 64.53
C VAL A 333 -41.46 -2.44 63.74
N LYS A 334 -40.51 -3.39 63.64
CA LYS A 334 -40.61 -4.89 63.52
C LYS A 334 -41.49 -5.55 62.39
N GLU A 335 -41.27 -6.78 61.91
CA GLU A 335 -40.20 -7.80 62.11
C GLU A 335 -40.13 -8.85 60.96
N LYS A 336 -39.01 -9.59 60.94
CA LYS A 336 -38.77 -10.95 60.37
C LYS A 336 -38.36 -11.18 58.91
N GLU A 337 -37.64 -12.31 58.77
CA GLU A 337 -36.89 -12.81 57.59
C GLU A 337 -37.84 -13.30 56.46
N GLU A 338 -37.48 -13.36 55.16
CA GLU A 338 -36.42 -14.19 54.55
C GLU A 338 -35.88 -13.61 53.20
N THR A 339 -35.21 -14.44 52.39
CA THR A 339 -34.33 -14.05 51.26
C THR A 339 -35.04 -13.76 49.92
N PRO A 340 -34.38 -13.01 49.01
CA PRO A 340 -34.69 -12.99 47.58
C PRO A 340 -33.53 -13.53 46.71
N GLU A 341 -33.75 -14.65 46.02
CA GLU A 341 -32.90 -15.10 44.91
C GLU A 341 -33.39 -14.60 43.53
N ASN A 342 -32.58 -14.84 42.49
CA ASN A 342 -32.70 -14.32 41.13
C ASN A 342 -34.11 -14.30 40.51
N VAL A 343 -34.43 -13.19 39.84
CA VAL A 343 -35.61 -13.09 38.95
C VAL A 343 -35.33 -13.79 37.63
N ALA A 344 -35.91 -14.98 37.44
CA ALA A 344 -36.08 -15.57 36.13
C ALA A 344 -37.28 -14.93 35.39
N ALA A 345 -37.15 -14.66 34.10
CA ALA A 345 -38.25 -14.23 33.24
C ALA A 345 -38.51 -15.30 32.16
N ALA A 346 -39.73 -15.80 32.08
CA ALA A 346 -40.10 -16.92 31.22
C ALA A 346 -41.52 -16.80 30.66
N THR A 347 -41.69 -17.22 29.40
CA THR A 347 -42.92 -17.82 28.81
C THR A 347 -44.22 -16.98 28.77
N THR A 348 -45.25 -17.23 27.95
CA THR A 348 -45.45 -17.98 26.67
C THR A 348 -46.78 -17.51 26.03
N THR A 349 -46.98 -17.83 24.73
CA THR A 349 -48.23 -18.32 24.06
C THR A 349 -47.99 -18.29 22.54
N THR A 350 -48.43 -19.20 21.67
CA THR A 350 -49.33 -20.39 21.69
C THR A 350 -48.77 -21.41 20.65
N GLU A 351 -48.82 -22.74 20.83
CA GLU A 351 -49.88 -23.70 20.35
C GLU A 351 -50.24 -23.56 18.85
N GLU A 352 -50.40 -24.58 18.00
CA GLU A 352 -50.19 -26.06 17.95
C GLU A 352 -50.19 -26.49 16.42
N LYS A 353 -50.10 -27.72 15.86
CA LYS A 353 -50.16 -29.14 16.31
C LYS A 353 -49.57 -30.12 15.24
N ASP A 354 -49.50 -31.44 15.56
CA ASP A 354 -49.46 -32.66 14.71
C ASP A 354 -48.27 -32.85 13.70
N GLU A 355 -47.85 -34.05 13.27
CA GLU A 355 -48.34 -35.45 13.44
C GLU A 355 -47.16 -36.49 13.51
N GLU A 356 -47.42 -37.81 13.58
CA GLU A 356 -46.46 -38.85 14.02
C GLU A 356 -45.88 -39.82 12.92
N LYS A 357 -44.91 -40.66 13.32
CA LYS A 357 -44.09 -41.64 12.56
C LYS A 357 -44.85 -42.93 12.17
N PRO A 358 -44.56 -43.62 11.04
CA PRO A 358 -43.91 -44.97 11.12
C PRO A 358 -43.05 -45.41 9.88
N THR A 359 -41.77 -45.81 9.99
CA THR A 359 -41.18 -47.21 10.02
C THR A 359 -40.93 -47.99 8.71
N VAL A 360 -39.98 -48.96 8.78
CA VAL A 360 -39.69 -50.14 7.89
C VAL A 360 -38.58 -49.94 6.82
N GLU A 361 -38.00 -51.07 6.40
CA GLU A 361 -36.65 -51.31 5.86
C GLU A 361 -36.68 -51.91 4.43
N GLU A 362 -35.48 -52.22 3.89
CA GLU A 362 -35.16 -53.12 2.74
C GLU A 362 -35.86 -52.91 1.38
N ASP A 363 -35.06 -52.79 0.31
CA ASP A 363 -34.76 -53.95 -0.55
C ASP A 363 -33.50 -53.73 -1.43
N ASN A 364 -33.08 -54.77 -2.13
CA ASN A 364 -31.85 -54.91 -2.91
C ASN A 364 -32.11 -54.80 -4.42
N ASN A 365 -31.09 -54.44 -5.22
CA ASN A 365 -30.45 -55.40 -6.14
C ASN A 365 -29.20 -54.83 -6.85
N ALA A 366 -28.39 -55.72 -7.44
CA ALA A 366 -27.28 -55.39 -8.33
C ALA A 366 -27.15 -56.40 -9.49
N ALA A 367 -26.56 -55.96 -10.61
CA ALA A 367 -26.03 -56.81 -11.68
C ALA A 367 -24.80 -56.11 -12.29
N THR A 368 -23.54 -56.56 -12.17
CA THR A 368 -22.91 -57.89 -12.32
C THR A 368 -22.54 -58.23 -13.77
N THR A 369 -21.23 -58.26 -14.07
CA THR A 369 -20.59 -59.28 -14.93
C THR A 369 -19.08 -59.38 -14.60
N THR A 370 -18.78 -60.20 -13.58
CA THR A 370 -17.61 -61.10 -13.44
C THR A 370 -16.22 -60.72 -13.96
N VAL A 371 -15.24 -60.77 -13.04
CA VAL A 371 -13.92 -61.41 -13.26
C VAL A 371 -13.73 -62.43 -12.13
N THR A 372 -13.10 -63.58 -12.41
CA THR A 372 -12.86 -64.66 -11.44
C THR A 372 -11.45 -64.64 -10.86
N GLU A 373 -11.33 -64.98 -9.58
CA GLU A 373 -10.07 -65.18 -8.87
C GLU A 373 -9.49 -66.59 -9.14
N GLU A 374 -8.16 -66.72 -9.06
CA GLU A 374 -7.49 -67.86 -8.43
C GLU A 374 -6.31 -67.32 -7.59
N ALA A 375 -5.99 -68.00 -6.49
CA ALA A 375 -4.96 -67.57 -5.53
C ALA A 375 -3.81 -68.59 -5.43
N GLY A 376 -2.63 -68.11 -5.03
CA GLY A 376 -1.44 -68.95 -4.78
C GLY A 376 -0.47 -68.26 -3.83
N GLU A 377 -0.08 -68.95 -2.76
CA GLU A 377 0.74 -68.42 -1.66
C GLU A 377 2.25 -68.65 -1.84
N GLU A 378 3.04 -67.81 -1.12
CA GLU A 378 4.46 -67.94 -0.71
C GLU A 378 5.47 -68.74 -1.60
N LYS A 379 6.65 -68.20 -1.92
CA LYS A 379 7.77 -68.10 -0.94
C LYS A 379 8.93 -67.21 -1.43
N ALA A 380 9.78 -66.82 -0.47
CA ALA A 380 11.01 -66.07 -0.71
C ALA A 380 12.13 -66.94 -1.32
N GLY A 381 13.02 -66.30 -2.08
CA GLY A 381 14.27 -66.87 -2.57
C GLY A 381 15.19 -65.78 -3.14
N GLU A 382 16.38 -65.61 -2.58
CA GLU A 382 17.40 -64.69 -3.07
C GLU A 382 18.01 -65.21 -4.38
N THR A 383 18.20 -64.34 -5.37
CA THR A 383 19.17 -64.56 -6.47
C THR A 383 19.70 -63.21 -6.96
N GLU A 384 21.02 -63.08 -7.05
CA GLU A 384 21.67 -61.88 -7.58
C GLU A 384 21.52 -61.84 -9.11
N ALA A 385 20.87 -60.80 -9.63
CA ALA A 385 20.77 -60.54 -11.06
C ALA A 385 21.42 -59.18 -11.39
N LYS A 386 22.67 -59.25 -11.86
CA LYS A 386 23.52 -58.11 -12.20
C LYS A 386 22.94 -57.34 -13.40
N PHE A 387 22.29 -56.20 -13.16
CA PHE A 387 21.80 -55.33 -14.24
C PHE A 387 22.92 -54.39 -14.71
N GLU A 388 23.12 -54.31 -16.03
CA GLU A 388 24.18 -53.48 -16.61
C GLU A 388 23.73 -52.01 -16.70
N THR A 389 24.54 -51.11 -16.14
CA THR A 389 24.33 -49.67 -16.23
C THR A 389 24.57 -49.19 -17.65
N THR A 390 23.49 -48.91 -18.38
CA THR A 390 23.54 -48.04 -19.56
C THR A 390 23.60 -46.59 -19.06
N GLU A 391 24.76 -45.95 -19.22
CA GLU A 391 24.92 -44.53 -18.90
C GLU A 391 24.18 -43.70 -19.96
N GLU A 392 22.94 -43.32 -19.67
CA GLU A 392 22.21 -42.34 -20.47
C GLU A 392 22.85 -40.97 -20.25
N SER A 393 23.55 -40.48 -21.27
CA SER A 393 24.48 -39.36 -21.15
C SER A 393 23.75 -38.06 -20.81
N GLN A 394 24.04 -37.50 -19.63
CA GLN A 394 23.61 -36.16 -19.27
C GLN A 394 24.25 -35.11 -20.19
N GLU A 395 23.51 -34.64 -21.19
CA GLU A 395 23.86 -33.41 -21.89
C GLU A 395 23.80 -32.24 -20.91
N SER A 396 24.98 -31.80 -20.48
CA SER A 396 25.13 -30.60 -19.66
C SER A 396 24.77 -29.38 -20.52
N LYS A 397 23.54 -28.87 -20.36
CA LYS A 397 23.10 -27.58 -20.93
C LYS A 397 24.13 -26.51 -20.58
N LYS A 398 24.94 -26.11 -21.57
CA LYS A 398 26.02 -25.14 -21.37
C LYS A 398 25.42 -23.79 -21.01
N VAL A 399 25.66 -23.35 -19.78
CA VAL A 399 25.41 -21.96 -19.35
C VAL A 399 26.19 -21.03 -20.28
N ASN A 400 25.54 -19.95 -20.73
CA ASN A 400 26.20 -18.93 -21.55
C ASN A 400 27.33 -18.28 -20.71
N PRO A 401 28.60 -18.28 -21.16
CA PRO A 401 29.71 -17.72 -20.38
C PRO A 401 29.59 -16.21 -20.11
N ASN A 402 28.70 -15.51 -20.81
CA ASN A 402 28.38 -14.10 -20.60
C ASN A 402 27.24 -13.87 -19.58
N ALA A 403 26.67 -14.94 -19.00
CA ALA A 403 25.59 -14.86 -18.01
C ALA A 403 26.12 -14.96 -16.57
N PHE A 404 25.61 -14.08 -15.70
CA PHE A 404 25.83 -14.16 -14.25
C PHE A 404 24.67 -14.93 -13.61
N GLU A 405 24.93 -16.04 -12.94
CA GLU A 405 23.90 -16.84 -12.26
C GLU A 405 23.74 -16.45 -10.78
N CYS A 406 22.60 -16.80 -10.19
CA CYS A 406 22.45 -16.86 -8.73
C CYS A 406 23.22 -18.06 -8.16
N GLU A 407 24.13 -17.80 -7.21
CA GLU A 407 25.00 -18.79 -6.54
C GLU A 407 24.23 -19.81 -5.67
N ASP A 408 22.99 -19.50 -5.26
CA ASP A 408 22.19 -20.40 -4.42
C ASP A 408 21.27 -21.34 -5.22
N CYS A 409 20.76 -20.92 -6.38
CA CYS A 409 19.69 -21.66 -7.08
C CYS A 409 19.96 -22.02 -8.54
N HIS A 410 20.86 -21.34 -9.26
CA HIS A 410 21.17 -21.60 -10.69
C HIS A 410 19.98 -21.59 -11.68
N GLU A 411 18.76 -21.27 -11.24
CA GLU A 411 17.59 -21.12 -12.12
C GLU A 411 17.60 -19.79 -12.89
N VAL A 412 18.06 -18.70 -12.26
CA VAL A 412 17.94 -17.33 -12.81
C VAL A 412 19.27 -16.75 -13.26
N VAL A 413 19.23 -15.96 -14.34
CA VAL A 413 20.40 -15.39 -15.01
C VAL A 413 20.33 -13.87 -15.14
N TYR A 414 21.49 -13.21 -15.14
CA TYR A 414 21.64 -11.76 -15.21
C TYR A 414 22.70 -11.36 -16.25
N CYS A 415 22.52 -10.23 -16.93
CA CYS A 415 23.46 -9.75 -17.96
C CYS A 415 24.66 -8.95 -17.39
N SER A 416 24.76 -8.83 -16.07
CA SER A 416 25.87 -8.16 -15.36
C SER A 416 25.81 -8.49 -13.87
N GLU A 417 26.96 -8.42 -13.18
CA GLU A 417 27.01 -8.51 -11.73
C GLU A 417 26.10 -7.46 -11.06
N LYS A 418 26.07 -6.22 -11.57
CA LYS A 418 25.19 -5.18 -11.04
C LYS A 418 23.71 -5.61 -11.06
N CYS A 419 23.23 -6.17 -12.17
CA CYS A 419 21.86 -6.68 -12.27
C CYS A 419 21.59 -7.86 -11.32
N ARG A 420 22.62 -8.65 -10.98
CA ARG A 420 22.54 -9.72 -9.99
C ARG A 420 22.40 -9.16 -8.57
N THR A 421 23.26 -8.21 -8.19
CA THR A 421 23.21 -7.54 -6.88
C THR A 421 21.91 -6.75 -6.70
N ASP A 422 21.54 -5.91 -7.69
CA ASP A 422 20.30 -5.12 -7.68
C ASP A 422 19.07 -6.01 -7.48
N ALA A 423 19.01 -7.16 -8.17
CA ALA A 423 17.92 -8.12 -8.04
C ALA A 423 17.93 -8.85 -6.70
N HIS A 424 19.09 -9.30 -6.23
CA HIS A 424 19.26 -9.97 -4.94
C HIS A 424 18.73 -9.10 -3.80
N ASP A 425 19.24 -7.88 -3.68
CA ASP A 425 18.82 -6.90 -2.69
C ASP A 425 17.31 -6.61 -2.77
N ALA A 426 16.83 -6.23 -3.95
CA ALA A 426 15.47 -5.72 -4.11
C ALA A 426 14.39 -6.78 -3.93
N TYR A 427 14.59 -8.03 -4.37
CA TYR A 427 13.53 -9.05 -4.27
C TYR A 427 13.99 -10.51 -4.28
N HIS A 428 15.13 -10.84 -4.90
CA HIS A 428 15.51 -12.23 -5.13
C HIS A 428 15.98 -12.91 -3.83
N GLN A 429 16.45 -12.17 -2.82
CA GLN A 429 16.64 -12.70 -1.45
C GLN A 429 15.37 -13.26 -0.77
N VAL A 430 14.18 -13.02 -1.35
CA VAL A 430 12.87 -13.58 -0.95
C VAL A 430 12.37 -14.62 -1.96
N LEU A 431 12.69 -14.45 -3.24
CA LEU A 431 12.20 -15.28 -4.35
C LEU A 431 13.23 -16.30 -4.87
N CYS A 432 14.35 -16.51 -4.17
CA CYS A 432 15.38 -17.48 -4.53
C CYS A 432 14.90 -18.90 -4.20
N THR A 433 14.84 -19.77 -5.21
CA THR A 433 14.28 -21.13 -5.13
C THR A 433 15.16 -22.13 -4.38
N SER A 434 16.29 -21.70 -3.81
CA SER A 434 17.00 -22.44 -2.77
C SER A 434 16.18 -22.56 -1.47
N SER A 435 15.28 -21.61 -1.20
CA SER A 435 14.22 -21.74 -0.19
C SER A 435 13.10 -22.66 -0.72
N LYS A 436 12.66 -23.61 0.13
CA LYS A 436 11.55 -24.52 -0.16
C LYS A 436 10.23 -23.77 -0.33
N GLU A 437 10.06 -22.69 0.43
CA GLU A 437 8.91 -21.80 0.44
C GLU A 437 8.84 -21.03 -0.88
N ALA A 438 9.96 -20.45 -1.32
CA ALA A 438 10.08 -19.77 -2.61
C ALA A 438 9.93 -20.73 -3.80
N ALA A 439 10.56 -21.91 -3.77
CA ALA A 439 10.37 -22.95 -4.78
C ALA A 439 8.91 -23.39 -4.90
N SER A 440 8.23 -23.61 -3.76
CA SER A 440 6.80 -23.96 -3.71
C SER A 440 5.91 -22.85 -4.29
N PHE A 441 6.21 -21.58 -4.00
CA PHE A 441 5.48 -20.43 -4.54
C PHE A 441 5.70 -20.23 -6.04
N VAL A 442 6.95 -20.23 -6.49
CA VAL A 442 7.31 -20.06 -7.92
C VAL A 442 6.71 -21.20 -8.74
N LYS A 443 6.75 -22.45 -8.24
CA LYS A 443 6.09 -23.59 -8.86
C LYS A 443 4.58 -23.39 -8.96
N GLN A 444 3.90 -23.00 -7.88
CA GLN A 444 2.45 -22.72 -7.89
C GLN A 444 2.07 -21.63 -8.92
N CYS A 445 2.92 -20.62 -9.11
CA CYS A 445 2.72 -19.58 -10.13
C CYS A 445 2.89 -20.11 -11.56
N ARG A 446 3.88 -20.99 -11.80
CA ARG A 446 4.05 -21.70 -13.09
C ARG A 446 2.84 -22.61 -13.38
N GLU A 447 2.40 -23.39 -12.41
CA GLU A 447 1.26 -24.32 -12.55
C GLU A 447 -0.09 -23.61 -12.73
N SER A 448 -0.32 -22.49 -12.02
CA SER A 448 -1.50 -21.66 -12.22
C SER A 448 -1.45 -20.82 -13.51
N ASN A 449 -0.30 -20.68 -14.16
CA ASN A 449 -0.08 -19.78 -15.30
C ASN A 449 -0.42 -18.31 -14.96
N GLU A 450 -0.06 -17.86 -13.76
CA GLU A 450 -0.24 -16.48 -13.29
C GLU A 450 1.08 -15.83 -12.88
N LEU A 451 1.37 -14.66 -13.42
CA LEU A 451 2.53 -13.82 -13.09
C LEU A 451 2.21 -12.76 -12.04
N ALA A 452 0.94 -12.36 -11.87
CA ALA A 452 0.54 -11.38 -10.86
C ALA A 452 1.09 -11.67 -9.45
N PRO A 453 1.10 -12.91 -8.91
CA PRO A 453 1.67 -13.16 -7.58
C PRO A 453 3.16 -12.87 -7.52
N ILE A 454 3.93 -13.26 -8.54
CA ILE A 454 5.38 -12.98 -8.65
C ILE A 454 5.64 -11.46 -8.74
N ILE A 455 4.81 -10.73 -9.50
CA ILE A 455 4.92 -9.28 -9.63
C ILE A 455 4.58 -8.57 -8.31
N ILE A 456 3.56 -9.03 -7.58
CA ILE A 456 3.21 -8.52 -6.23
C ILE A 456 4.36 -8.79 -5.25
N ALA A 457 4.95 -9.98 -5.27
CA ALA A 457 6.09 -10.35 -4.43
C ALA A 457 7.32 -9.46 -4.71
N LYS A 458 7.70 -9.32 -5.99
CA LYS A 458 8.75 -8.40 -6.43
C LYS A 458 8.47 -6.97 -5.97
N PHE A 459 7.21 -6.53 -6.06
CA PHE A 459 6.82 -5.16 -5.73
C PHE A 459 6.99 -4.86 -4.23
N PHE A 460 6.51 -5.74 -3.35
CA PHE A 460 6.63 -5.51 -1.91
C PHE A 460 8.06 -5.59 -1.41
N SER A 461 8.87 -6.54 -1.88
CA SER A 461 10.29 -6.58 -1.53
C SER A 461 11.02 -5.32 -2.03
N THR A 462 10.78 -4.91 -3.28
CA THR A 462 11.45 -3.72 -3.88
C THR A 462 11.03 -2.43 -3.19
N LEU A 463 9.77 -2.32 -2.76
CA LEU A 463 9.27 -1.19 -1.97
C LEU A 463 10.03 -1.07 -0.64
N ILE A 464 10.28 -2.20 0.03
CA ILE A 464 10.88 -2.20 1.37
C ILE A 464 12.40 -2.08 1.30
N ASP A 465 13.06 -2.61 0.27
CA ASP A 465 14.47 -2.30 -0.02
C ASP A 465 14.66 -0.79 -0.26
N LYS A 466 13.79 -0.17 -1.08
CA LYS A 466 13.81 1.27 -1.32
C LYS A 466 13.57 2.09 -0.04
N GLU A 467 12.59 1.71 0.78
CA GLU A 467 12.29 2.48 1.99
C GLU A 467 13.39 2.32 3.05
N LYS A 468 13.96 1.11 3.23
CA LYS A 468 15.16 0.89 4.06
C LYS A 468 16.36 1.71 3.59
N LYS A 469 16.60 1.77 2.27
CA LYS A 469 17.66 2.59 1.66
C LYS A 469 17.39 4.09 1.86
N LYS A 470 16.13 4.55 1.84
CA LYS A 470 15.74 5.93 2.22
C LYS A 470 15.95 6.23 3.71
N GLU A 471 15.60 5.31 4.61
CA GLU A 471 15.84 5.46 6.06
C GLU A 471 17.34 5.53 6.37
N LEU A 472 18.15 4.63 5.80
CA LEU A 472 19.60 4.64 5.94
C LEU A 472 20.22 5.92 5.37
N ALA A 473 19.78 6.38 4.20
CA ALA A 473 20.25 7.64 3.62
C ALA A 473 19.93 8.86 4.51
N ARG A 474 18.74 8.90 5.13
CA ARG A 474 18.34 9.94 6.10
C ARG A 474 19.14 9.87 7.41
N ALA A 475 19.59 8.69 7.82
CA ALA A 475 20.39 8.49 9.02
C ALA A 475 21.87 8.88 8.83
N VAL A 476 22.42 8.66 7.62
CA VAL A 476 23.84 8.92 7.31
C VAL A 476 24.07 10.33 6.76
N ASN A 477 23.18 10.85 5.89
CA ASN A 477 23.39 12.11 5.19
C ASN A 477 22.39 13.19 5.65
N ALA A 478 22.67 13.83 6.79
CA ALA A 478 21.84 14.91 7.31
C ALA A 478 21.83 16.20 6.43
N ASP A 479 22.91 16.44 5.67
CA ASP A 479 23.13 17.69 4.93
C ASP A 479 22.86 17.61 3.41
N SER A 480 22.77 16.41 2.83
CA SER A 480 22.67 16.27 1.37
C SER A 480 21.26 16.54 0.86
N LYS A 481 21.03 17.75 0.34
CA LYS A 481 19.84 18.09 -0.42
C LYS A 481 19.75 17.29 -1.73
N SER A 482 19.10 16.13 -1.65
CA SER A 482 18.36 15.52 -2.75
C SER A 482 16.86 15.61 -2.47
N GLU A 483 16.38 16.83 -2.15
CA GLU A 483 14.95 17.19 -2.28
C GLU A 483 14.60 17.22 -3.77
N SER A 484 14.50 16.04 -4.39
CA SER A 484 13.88 15.89 -5.69
C SER A 484 12.35 15.89 -5.52
N ASP A 485 11.62 16.53 -6.43
CA ASP A 485 10.14 16.44 -6.44
C ASP A 485 9.67 14.97 -6.55
N ASP A 486 10.52 14.09 -7.08
CA ASP A 486 10.27 12.65 -7.26
C ASP A 486 10.26 11.87 -5.93
N ASP A 487 10.69 12.46 -4.80
CA ASP A 487 10.80 11.80 -3.49
C ASP A 487 9.64 12.07 -2.51
N GLU A 488 8.70 12.98 -2.82
CA GLU A 488 7.57 13.33 -1.95
C GLU A 488 6.62 12.14 -1.70
N TYR A 489 6.50 11.21 -2.66
CA TYR A 489 5.55 10.09 -2.62
C TYR A 489 6.25 8.73 -2.64
N THR A 490 5.66 7.77 -1.95
CA THR A 490 6.09 6.37 -2.01
C THR A 490 5.59 5.69 -3.28
N THR A 491 6.29 4.66 -3.75
CA THR A 491 5.83 3.80 -4.87
C THR A 491 4.42 3.24 -4.63
N TYR A 492 4.04 3.02 -3.37
CA TYR A 492 2.70 2.57 -2.97
C TYR A 492 1.64 3.66 -3.21
N GLU A 493 1.89 4.91 -2.79
CA GLU A 493 0.98 6.04 -3.02
C GLU A 493 0.72 6.29 -4.52
N HIS A 494 1.75 6.16 -5.36
CA HIS A 494 1.57 6.23 -6.83
C HIS A 494 0.65 5.10 -7.33
N LEU A 495 0.88 3.87 -6.86
CA LEU A 495 0.11 2.68 -7.26
C LEU A 495 -1.36 2.71 -6.78
N GLU A 496 -1.64 3.21 -5.57
CA GLU A 496 -3.00 3.41 -5.05
C GLU A 496 -3.87 4.22 -6.02
N ARG A 497 -3.29 5.21 -6.70
CA ARG A 497 -3.99 6.15 -7.59
C ARG A 497 -4.30 5.61 -8.99
N LEU A 498 -3.75 4.44 -9.36
CA LEU A 498 -4.03 3.78 -10.65
C LEU A 498 -5.42 3.12 -10.70
N LYS A 499 -6.07 3.20 -11.87
CA LYS A 499 -7.30 2.46 -12.22
C LYS A 499 -7.07 0.95 -12.01
N TYR A 500 -8.12 0.20 -11.66
CA TYR A 500 -8.02 -1.24 -11.41
C TYR A 500 -9.28 -1.97 -11.87
N LEU A 501 -9.17 -3.28 -12.07
CA LEU A 501 -10.31 -4.17 -12.24
C LEU A 501 -10.73 -4.74 -10.90
N GLU A 502 -12.03 -4.74 -10.61
CA GLU A 502 -12.59 -5.56 -9.54
C GLU A 502 -12.52 -7.03 -9.98
N ILE A 503 -11.76 -7.83 -9.22
CA ILE A 503 -11.51 -9.26 -9.48
C ILE A 503 -12.12 -10.06 -8.33
N ILE A 504 -12.78 -11.18 -8.66
CA ILE A 504 -13.23 -12.16 -7.67
C ILE A 504 -12.04 -13.09 -7.38
N PRO A 505 -11.60 -13.25 -6.11
CA PRO A 505 -10.47 -14.11 -5.79
C PRO A 505 -10.71 -15.56 -6.20
N SER A 506 -9.68 -16.20 -6.78
CA SER A 506 -9.71 -17.60 -7.15
C SER A 506 -9.19 -18.51 -6.03
N LYS A 507 -9.25 -19.83 -6.23
CA LYS A 507 -8.57 -20.79 -5.33
C LYS A 507 -7.06 -20.66 -5.41
N ASP A 508 -6.52 -20.42 -6.60
CA ASP A 508 -5.10 -20.23 -6.86
C ASP A 508 -4.58 -19.00 -6.08
N ASP A 509 -5.37 -17.93 -6.05
CA ASP A 509 -5.08 -16.70 -5.29
C ASP A 509 -4.97 -16.94 -3.78
N ALA A 510 -5.87 -17.74 -3.20
CA ALA A 510 -5.83 -18.05 -1.77
C ALA A 510 -4.58 -18.88 -1.40
N VAL A 511 -4.11 -19.75 -2.30
CA VAL A 511 -2.85 -20.51 -2.12
C VAL A 511 -1.64 -19.59 -2.27
N ALA A 512 -1.58 -18.81 -3.35
CA ALA A 512 -0.50 -17.89 -3.64
C ALA A 512 -0.33 -16.82 -2.54
N LEU A 513 -1.43 -16.25 -2.05
CA LEU A 513 -1.44 -15.31 -0.93
C LEU A 513 -0.88 -15.93 0.35
N LYS A 514 -1.31 -17.15 0.70
CA LYS A 514 -0.81 -17.87 1.89
C LYS A 514 0.69 -18.14 1.81
N GLN A 515 1.19 -18.58 0.66
CA GLN A 515 2.62 -18.77 0.42
C GLN A 515 3.39 -17.45 0.50
N LEU A 516 2.89 -16.40 -0.18
CA LEU A 516 3.48 -15.07 -0.22
C LEU A 516 3.63 -14.44 1.17
N SER A 517 2.56 -14.42 1.97
CA SER A 517 2.58 -13.89 3.33
C SER A 517 3.52 -14.69 4.24
N GLY A 518 3.62 -16.01 4.05
CA GLY A 518 4.59 -16.86 4.77
C GLY A 518 6.04 -16.52 4.44
N MET A 519 6.40 -16.42 3.16
CA MET A 519 7.74 -16.01 2.74
C MET A 519 8.11 -14.63 3.29
N LEU A 520 7.22 -13.65 3.14
CA LEU A 520 7.50 -12.26 3.51
C LEU A 520 7.54 -12.06 5.03
N ALA A 521 6.67 -12.71 5.80
CA ALA A 521 6.71 -12.67 7.26
C ALA A 521 8.02 -13.24 7.83
N SER A 522 8.64 -14.22 7.17
CA SER A 522 9.92 -14.82 7.61
C SER A 522 11.10 -13.84 7.58
N LYS A 523 11.02 -12.80 6.73
CA LYS A 523 12.06 -11.77 6.55
C LYS A 523 11.68 -10.45 7.22
N ILE A 524 10.39 -10.16 7.35
CA ILE A 524 9.85 -8.85 7.74
C ILE A 524 8.60 -9.04 8.63
N PRO A 525 8.72 -8.87 9.97
CA PRO A 525 7.59 -9.00 10.89
C PRO A 525 6.41 -8.08 10.54
N GLY A 526 5.18 -8.57 10.69
CA GLY A 526 3.93 -7.83 10.40
C GLY A 526 3.60 -7.64 8.92
N LEU A 527 4.53 -7.89 7.99
CA LEU A 527 4.27 -7.74 6.55
C LEU A 527 3.27 -8.77 6.01
N GLY A 528 3.24 -9.98 6.59
CA GLY A 528 2.25 -11.00 6.25
C GLY A 528 0.80 -10.55 6.52
N ASP A 529 0.57 -9.82 7.62
CA ASP A 529 -0.73 -9.27 7.99
C ASP A 529 -1.10 -8.02 7.16
N PHE A 530 -0.08 -7.25 6.75
CA PHE A 530 -0.26 -6.13 5.83
C PHE A 530 -0.71 -6.60 4.43
N ILE A 531 -0.27 -7.77 3.96
CA ILE A 531 -0.70 -8.34 2.68
C ILE A 531 -1.90 -9.25 2.92
N ASN A 532 -3.04 -8.61 3.21
CA ASN A 532 -4.34 -9.27 3.35
C ASN A 532 -5.01 -9.51 1.99
N GLU A 533 -6.11 -10.29 1.99
CA GLU A 533 -6.86 -10.66 0.77
C GLU A 533 -7.35 -9.44 -0.02
N GLU A 534 -7.92 -8.44 0.67
CA GLU A 534 -8.42 -7.19 0.05
C GLU A 534 -7.32 -6.45 -0.72
N ARG A 535 -6.14 -6.25 -0.09
CA ARG A 535 -5.00 -5.57 -0.73
C ARG A 535 -4.40 -6.42 -1.85
N TYR A 536 -4.27 -7.74 -1.66
CA TYR A 536 -3.75 -8.65 -2.69
C TYR A 536 -4.66 -8.67 -3.93
N VAL A 537 -5.98 -8.82 -3.76
CA VAL A 537 -6.95 -8.80 -4.87
C VAL A 537 -6.98 -7.43 -5.55
N THR A 538 -6.93 -6.34 -4.78
CA THR A 538 -6.83 -4.97 -5.32
C THR A 538 -5.55 -4.77 -6.13
N LEU A 539 -4.42 -5.35 -5.69
CA LEU A 539 -3.15 -5.30 -6.42
C LEU A 539 -3.20 -6.16 -7.68
N LYS A 540 -3.75 -7.38 -7.65
CA LYS A 540 -3.99 -8.20 -8.86
C LYS A 540 -4.88 -7.45 -9.85
N GLY A 541 -5.92 -6.76 -9.38
CA GLY A 541 -6.78 -5.87 -10.16
C GLY A 541 -6.06 -4.66 -10.77
N LYS A 542 -5.09 -4.07 -10.05
CA LYS A 542 -4.22 -3.00 -10.56
C LYS A 542 -3.24 -3.51 -11.60
N LEU A 543 -2.64 -4.69 -11.40
CA LEU A 543 -1.75 -5.30 -12.38
C LEU A 543 -2.51 -5.64 -13.67
N ALA A 544 -3.64 -6.33 -13.57
CA ALA A 544 -4.49 -6.70 -14.71
C ALA A 544 -4.95 -5.51 -15.59
N TYR A 545 -4.98 -4.29 -15.03
CA TYR A 545 -5.31 -3.07 -15.77
C TYR A 545 -4.07 -2.26 -16.26
N ASN A 546 -2.90 -2.41 -15.64
CA ASN A 546 -1.75 -1.50 -15.85
C ASN A 546 -0.40 -2.17 -16.14
N THR A 547 -0.32 -3.51 -16.21
CA THR A 547 0.86 -4.17 -16.77
C THR A 547 0.90 -3.99 -18.29
N PHE A 548 2.11 -3.95 -18.83
CA PHE A 548 2.37 -3.87 -20.26
C PHE A 548 3.27 -5.04 -20.68
N ALA A 549 3.02 -5.59 -21.86
CA ALA A 549 3.91 -6.53 -22.53
C ALA A 549 5.25 -5.84 -22.87
N THR A 550 6.35 -6.33 -22.31
CA THR A 550 7.71 -5.93 -22.69
C THR A 550 8.16 -6.73 -23.90
N LYS A 551 8.89 -6.09 -24.82
CA LYS A 551 9.13 -6.66 -26.16
C LYS A 551 10.59 -6.67 -26.58
N LEU A 552 10.89 -7.53 -27.55
CA LEU A 552 12.07 -7.47 -28.41
C LEU A 552 11.89 -6.43 -29.54
N GLY A 553 12.96 -6.17 -30.28
CA GLY A 553 12.92 -5.37 -31.51
C GLY A 553 12.06 -6.03 -32.59
N SER A 554 11.56 -5.24 -33.54
CA SER A 554 10.57 -5.69 -34.54
C SER A 554 11.07 -6.74 -35.54
N SER A 555 12.35 -7.09 -35.52
CA SER A 555 12.98 -8.16 -36.31
C SER A 555 13.16 -9.47 -35.53
N GLU A 556 12.99 -9.45 -34.21
CA GLU A 556 13.40 -10.54 -33.31
C GLU A 556 12.16 -11.16 -32.64
N LYS A 557 11.98 -12.48 -32.77
CA LYS A 557 10.94 -13.23 -32.07
C LYS A 557 11.53 -13.92 -30.84
N VAL A 558 10.73 -14.08 -29.79
CA VAL A 558 11.09 -14.95 -28.65
C VAL A 558 10.90 -16.40 -29.11
N ALA A 559 11.94 -17.24 -28.97
CA ALA A 559 11.84 -18.67 -29.24
C ALA A 559 10.82 -19.32 -28.26
N GLY A 560 10.00 -20.27 -28.75
CA GLY A 560 8.99 -20.96 -27.93
C GLY A 560 7.69 -20.16 -27.63
N ALA A 561 7.59 -18.89 -28.02
CA ALA A 561 6.55 -17.95 -27.57
C ALA A 561 5.08 -18.24 -27.96
N GLN A 562 4.79 -19.37 -28.64
CA GLN A 562 3.43 -19.70 -29.10
C GLN A 562 2.65 -20.61 -28.13
N ASP A 563 3.31 -21.38 -27.25
CA ASP A 563 2.68 -22.55 -26.59
C ASP A 563 2.16 -22.34 -25.15
N LYS A 564 2.39 -21.18 -24.51
CA LYS A 564 1.95 -20.93 -23.11
C LYS A 564 1.25 -19.58 -22.93
N ALA A 565 -0.09 -19.59 -22.95
CA ALA A 565 -0.90 -18.43 -22.63
C ALA A 565 -1.05 -18.25 -21.10
N ILE A 566 -0.46 -17.19 -20.55
CA ILE A 566 -0.72 -16.77 -19.16
C ILE A 566 -2.18 -16.28 -18.99
N LYS A 567 -2.74 -16.44 -17.79
CA LYS A 567 -4.10 -15.97 -17.45
C LYS A 567 -4.18 -14.45 -17.24
N ASP A 568 -3.08 -13.80 -16.88
CA ASP A 568 -3.07 -12.38 -16.54
C ASP A 568 -3.51 -11.50 -17.71
N HIS A 569 -4.33 -10.49 -17.44
CA HIS A 569 -4.57 -9.41 -18.39
C HIS A 569 -3.36 -8.45 -18.39
N TYR A 570 -2.96 -8.00 -19.57
CA TYR A 570 -1.90 -7.02 -19.78
C TYR A 570 -2.15 -6.24 -21.06
N ARG A 571 -1.62 -5.02 -21.14
CA ARG A 571 -1.68 -4.16 -22.33
C ARG A 571 -0.63 -4.58 -23.36
N THR A 572 -1.02 -4.79 -24.60
CA THR A 572 -0.10 -4.95 -25.75
C THR A 572 -0.69 -4.31 -26.99
N ASP A 573 0.13 -3.67 -27.81
CA ASP A 573 -0.23 -3.14 -29.14
C ASP A 573 0.08 -4.09 -30.31
N SER A 574 0.66 -5.26 -30.05
CA SER A 574 1.01 -6.29 -31.05
C SER A 574 0.67 -7.71 -30.58
N ASP A 575 0.86 -8.69 -31.46
CA ASP A 575 0.85 -10.11 -31.14
C ASP A 575 1.94 -10.53 -30.15
N SER A 576 1.76 -11.72 -29.56
CA SER A 576 2.56 -12.25 -28.45
C SER A 576 3.96 -12.73 -28.83
N GLU A 577 4.26 -12.99 -30.10
CA GLU A 577 5.53 -13.57 -30.58
C GLU A 577 6.79 -12.75 -30.23
N HIS A 578 6.62 -11.46 -29.94
CA HIS A 578 7.69 -10.54 -29.53
C HIS A 578 7.69 -10.24 -28.03
N THR A 579 6.75 -10.80 -27.26
CA THR A 579 6.58 -10.52 -25.82
C THR A 579 7.51 -11.42 -24.99
N LYS A 580 8.48 -10.82 -24.31
CA LYS A 580 9.42 -11.52 -23.42
C LYS A 580 8.95 -11.55 -21.96
N GLY A 581 8.05 -10.64 -21.57
CA GLY A 581 7.60 -10.49 -20.20
C GLY A 581 6.53 -9.42 -20.00
N LEU A 582 6.29 -9.12 -18.72
CA LEU A 582 5.41 -8.04 -18.26
C LEU A 582 6.20 -7.03 -17.42
N ALA A 583 5.76 -5.76 -17.44
CA ALA A 583 6.27 -4.70 -16.57
C ALA A 583 5.15 -3.75 -16.12
N LEU A 584 5.36 -3.10 -14.97
CA LEU A 584 4.50 -2.05 -14.42
C LEU A 584 5.23 -0.70 -14.44
N TYR A 585 4.54 0.32 -14.94
CA TYR A 585 5.01 1.69 -15.09
C TYR A 585 3.98 2.65 -14.47
N LEU A 586 4.40 3.68 -13.75
CA LEU A 586 3.49 4.57 -12.99
C LEU A 586 2.91 5.68 -13.86
N VAL A 587 3.75 6.31 -14.70
CA VAL A 587 3.35 7.40 -15.60
C VAL A 587 2.64 6.79 -16.80
N THR A 588 3.24 5.81 -17.45
CA THR A 588 2.69 5.15 -18.66
C THR A 588 1.34 4.46 -18.40
N ALA A 589 1.03 4.04 -17.16
CA ALA A 589 -0.30 3.54 -16.79
C ALA A 589 -1.46 4.52 -17.07
N TYR A 590 -1.20 5.84 -17.05
CA TYR A 590 -2.18 6.89 -17.35
C TYR A 590 -2.43 7.11 -18.85
N LEU A 591 -1.63 6.49 -19.72
CA LEU A 591 -1.85 6.49 -21.17
C LEU A 591 -3.19 5.80 -21.47
N ASN A 592 -4.15 6.50 -22.08
CA ASN A 592 -5.47 5.95 -22.41
C ASN A 592 -5.44 5.18 -23.76
N HIS A 593 -6.44 4.32 -23.98
CA HIS A 593 -6.57 3.57 -25.22
C HIS A 593 -7.18 4.39 -26.37
N ALA A 594 -6.58 4.27 -27.56
CA ALA A 594 -7.27 4.44 -28.84
C ALA A 594 -6.85 3.35 -29.83
N CYS A 595 -7.76 2.86 -30.68
CA CYS A 595 -7.44 1.82 -31.69
C CYS A 595 -6.51 2.34 -32.80
N LYS A 596 -6.49 3.66 -33.04
CA LYS A 596 -5.47 4.35 -33.85
C LYS A 596 -4.80 5.42 -32.97
N PRO A 597 -3.75 5.07 -32.21
CA PRO A 597 -3.12 5.96 -31.23
C PRO A 597 -2.37 7.14 -31.87
N ASN A 598 -1.76 7.98 -31.03
CA ASN A 598 -0.74 8.97 -31.43
C ASN A 598 0.66 8.66 -30.88
N THR A 599 0.77 7.67 -30.00
CA THR A 599 2.05 7.17 -29.47
C THR A 599 2.15 5.65 -29.57
N LYS A 600 3.38 5.13 -29.53
CA LYS A 600 3.72 3.70 -29.38
C LYS A 600 4.71 3.52 -28.22
N LEU A 601 4.83 2.30 -27.71
CA LEU A 601 5.89 1.95 -26.77
C LEU A 601 7.10 1.39 -27.52
N ALA A 602 8.30 1.77 -27.10
CA ALA A 602 9.56 1.17 -27.50
C ALA A 602 10.34 0.73 -26.24
N PHE A 603 11.27 -0.20 -26.40
CA PHE A 603 12.05 -0.78 -25.30
C PHE A 603 13.56 -0.60 -25.58
N PRO A 604 14.18 0.51 -25.11
CA PRO A 604 15.60 0.78 -25.32
C PRO A 604 16.49 -0.40 -24.90
N GLU A 605 17.53 -0.68 -25.69
CA GLU A 605 18.45 -1.81 -25.50
C GLU A 605 17.77 -3.19 -25.36
N ASN A 606 16.54 -3.37 -25.85
CA ASN A 606 15.72 -4.55 -25.59
C ASN A 606 15.55 -4.83 -24.07
N THR A 607 15.51 -3.81 -23.21
CA THR A 607 15.32 -3.95 -21.75
C THR A 607 13.84 -3.94 -21.33
N SER A 608 13.57 -3.92 -20.01
CA SER A 608 12.28 -3.57 -19.41
C SER A 608 12.14 -2.08 -19.07
N LYS A 609 13.03 -1.21 -19.58
CA LYS A 609 12.78 0.24 -19.64
C LYS A 609 11.84 0.53 -20.82
N VAL A 610 10.90 1.46 -20.65
CA VAL A 610 10.00 1.87 -21.74
C VAL A 610 10.29 3.30 -22.20
N ALA A 611 10.20 3.54 -23.50
CA ALA A 611 10.19 4.85 -24.12
C ALA A 611 8.84 5.08 -24.81
N LEU A 612 8.18 6.21 -24.52
CA LEU A 612 6.95 6.60 -25.21
C LEU A 612 7.32 7.42 -26.45
N VAL A 613 6.98 6.93 -27.64
CA VAL A 613 7.41 7.53 -28.92
C VAL A 613 6.19 8.01 -29.71
N ALA A 614 6.23 9.25 -30.22
CA ALA A 614 5.18 9.78 -31.08
C ALA A 614 5.16 9.08 -32.46
N ILE A 615 3.96 8.74 -32.97
CA ILE A 615 3.76 8.13 -34.30
C ILE A 615 3.01 9.05 -35.29
N LYS A 616 2.90 10.33 -34.92
CA LYS A 616 2.48 11.49 -35.72
C LYS A 616 2.75 12.74 -34.87
N SER A 617 2.80 13.93 -35.47
CA SER A 617 2.92 15.18 -34.71
C SER A 617 1.79 15.35 -33.69
N ILE A 618 2.10 15.85 -32.49
CA ILE A 618 1.16 16.07 -31.38
C ILE A 618 1.32 17.52 -30.91
N LYS A 619 0.22 18.23 -30.65
CA LYS A 619 0.28 19.63 -30.21
C LYS A 619 0.27 19.75 -28.69
N LYS A 620 0.78 20.87 -28.19
CA LYS A 620 0.64 21.27 -26.79
C LYS A 620 -0.83 21.27 -26.36
N GLY A 621 -1.15 20.46 -25.36
CA GLY A 621 -2.50 20.30 -24.81
C GLY A 621 -3.33 19.18 -25.44
N ASP A 622 -2.83 18.47 -26.47
CA ASP A 622 -3.42 17.22 -26.95
C ASP A 622 -3.20 16.07 -25.94
N GLU A 623 -4.07 15.06 -25.96
CA GLU A 623 -3.97 13.86 -25.14
C GLU A 623 -3.07 12.80 -25.81
N LEU A 624 -2.29 12.08 -25.02
CA LEU A 624 -1.49 10.93 -25.45
C LEU A 624 -2.29 9.64 -25.30
N PHE A 625 -2.33 8.86 -26.38
CA PHE A 625 -3.00 7.56 -26.48
C PHE A 625 -2.03 6.51 -26.98
N GLY A 626 -2.14 5.30 -26.41
CA GLY A 626 -1.52 4.07 -26.90
C GLY A 626 -2.58 3.01 -27.19
N SER A 627 -2.16 1.78 -27.47
CA SER A 627 -3.10 0.64 -27.53
C SER A 627 -3.03 -0.25 -26.29
N TYR A 628 -4.17 -0.83 -25.91
CA TYR A 628 -4.25 -1.86 -24.86
C TYR A 628 -4.34 -3.27 -25.47
N ILE A 629 -4.73 -3.36 -26.75
CA ILE A 629 -4.91 -4.59 -27.54
C ILE A 629 -4.15 -4.48 -28.86
N ASN A 630 -3.87 -5.59 -29.54
CA ASN A 630 -3.25 -5.57 -30.88
C ASN A 630 -4.03 -4.58 -31.79
N ASN A 631 -3.33 -3.57 -32.32
CA ASN A 631 -3.89 -2.44 -33.07
C ASN A 631 -3.77 -2.55 -34.60
N GLN A 632 -3.43 -3.74 -35.12
CA GLN A 632 -3.47 -4.05 -36.55
C GLN A 632 -4.81 -3.61 -37.17
N THR A 633 -4.72 -2.93 -38.32
CA THR A 633 -5.78 -2.08 -38.85
C THR A 633 -6.94 -2.85 -39.50
N ASP A 634 -6.73 -4.13 -39.78
CA ASP A 634 -7.67 -5.08 -40.38
C ASP A 634 -8.61 -5.76 -39.35
N ARG A 635 -8.27 -5.71 -38.05
CA ARG A 635 -9.12 -6.28 -36.98
C ARG A 635 -10.50 -5.60 -36.95
N PRO A 636 -11.63 -6.34 -37.03
CA PRO A 636 -12.98 -5.75 -36.99
C PRO A 636 -13.31 -5.04 -35.66
N TYR A 637 -14.25 -4.09 -35.73
CA TYR A 637 -14.77 -3.34 -34.59
C TYR A 637 -15.26 -4.25 -33.46
N GLU A 638 -16.01 -5.32 -33.78
CA GLU A 638 -16.58 -6.25 -32.80
C GLU A 638 -15.49 -7.00 -32.05
N SER A 639 -14.41 -7.40 -32.74
CA SER A 639 -13.25 -8.07 -32.13
C SER A 639 -12.55 -7.14 -31.15
N ARG A 640 -12.26 -5.90 -31.57
CA ARG A 640 -11.59 -4.90 -30.73
C ARG A 640 -12.46 -4.48 -29.55
N SER A 641 -13.74 -4.18 -29.78
CA SER A 641 -14.68 -3.78 -28.74
C SER A 641 -14.95 -4.89 -27.73
N LYS A 642 -15.06 -6.16 -28.17
CA LYS A 642 -15.21 -7.29 -27.26
C LYS A 642 -13.97 -7.44 -26.38
N GLU A 643 -12.78 -7.46 -26.98
CA GLU A 643 -11.53 -7.65 -26.22
C GLU A 643 -11.32 -6.54 -25.17
N LEU A 644 -11.65 -5.29 -25.49
CA LEU A 644 -11.55 -4.17 -24.54
C LEU A 644 -12.56 -4.25 -23.39
N ILE A 645 -13.77 -4.76 -23.63
CA ILE A 645 -14.78 -4.98 -22.60
C ILE A 645 -14.40 -6.18 -21.72
N ASP A 646 -14.01 -7.29 -22.34
CA ASP A 646 -13.68 -8.56 -21.68
C ASP A 646 -12.39 -8.48 -20.87
N LYS A 647 -11.34 -7.80 -21.38
CA LYS A 647 -10.07 -7.61 -20.64
C LYS A 647 -10.07 -6.40 -19.71
N PHE A 648 -10.59 -5.25 -20.16
CA PHE A 648 -10.38 -3.95 -19.47
C PHE A 648 -11.67 -3.24 -19.04
N ARG A 649 -12.86 -3.85 -19.22
CA ARG A 649 -14.17 -3.22 -18.98
C ARG A 649 -14.35 -1.89 -19.73
N LEU A 650 -13.64 -1.71 -20.84
CA LEU A 650 -13.52 -0.44 -21.55
C LEU A 650 -14.33 -0.44 -22.84
N LYS A 651 -15.34 0.43 -22.92
CA LYS A 651 -16.00 0.79 -24.17
C LYS A 651 -15.10 1.82 -24.90
N CYS A 652 -14.67 1.51 -26.12
CA CYS A 652 -13.89 2.47 -26.91
C CYS A 652 -14.79 3.50 -27.61
N GLU A 653 -14.38 4.76 -27.55
CA GLU A 653 -15.03 5.94 -28.12
C GLU A 653 -13.96 6.78 -28.86
N CYS A 654 -13.04 6.12 -29.56
CA CYS A 654 -12.11 6.77 -30.49
C CYS A 654 -12.72 6.83 -31.89
N ALA A 655 -12.35 7.85 -32.68
CA ALA A 655 -12.94 8.14 -33.99
C ALA A 655 -13.05 6.94 -34.94
N LEU A 656 -12.13 5.95 -34.86
CA LEU A 656 -12.24 4.70 -35.63
C LEU A 656 -13.47 3.88 -35.20
N CYS A 657 -13.62 3.61 -33.90
CA CYS A 657 -14.74 2.89 -33.30
C CYS A 657 -16.05 3.71 -33.20
N GLU A 658 -16.01 4.96 -33.63
CA GLU A 658 -17.20 5.76 -33.94
C GLU A 658 -17.58 5.51 -35.41
N SER A 659 -16.64 5.70 -36.34
CA SER A 659 -16.85 5.49 -37.79
C SER A 659 -17.17 4.06 -38.23
N GLU A 660 -16.93 3.06 -37.39
CA GLU A 660 -17.23 1.64 -37.62
C GLU A 660 -18.52 1.17 -36.93
N ARG A 661 -19.21 2.06 -36.21
CA ARG A 661 -20.43 1.75 -35.43
C ARG A 661 -21.72 2.24 -36.12
N GLU A 662 -21.57 3.11 -37.12
CA GLU A 662 -22.64 3.67 -37.96
C GLU A 662 -22.97 2.76 -39.16
#